data_AF-A0AAE0R512-F1
#
_entry.id   AF-A0AAE0R512-F1
#
_cell.length_a   1.000
_cell.length_b   1.000
_cell.length_c   1.000
_cell.angle_alpha   90.00
_cell.angle_beta   90.00
_cell.angle_gamma   90.00
#
_symmetry.space_group_name_H-M   'P 1'
#
loop_
_entity.id
_entity.type
_entity.pdbx_description
1 polymer ?
#
loop_
_entity_poly.entity_id
_entity_poly.type
_entity_poly.pdbx_seq_one_letter_code
_entity_poly.pdbx_strand_id
1 'polypeptide(L)'
;MKTETITSLLGLLCLSVFSPLHCEPKGPIPDEKLLVLTVATKETDGFKRFMRSARPFNYTVKVLGRAEKWTGGDYMSAPGGGQKVRLLKSVLDSMKEEDKIILFVDSYDVIFSSGPKELLKKFQQTRHKVVFSAETLIWPDRHLEDKHPHVREGKRFLGSGGMCFIGYAKNIKKMVSDWSGKDDDSDQLFYTKLYINPEKRKSINITLDSKCRLFQNLHGALDEVVLKFESGRVRARNVLYDTLPVIIHGNGPTKLQINYLGNYIPKVWTFETGCTVCHEDLRPLSGLKESEYPGVVIGIFIQQLTPFVTVFFERLLSLKYPKNRLKLFISNQEPYHEQHVHAFLQNHEAEYQAVKLIGPDEGVDHVTSRNIGFDMCRDDNDCEYFFSMDADVVMKNEDVLKILIELNKPFITPMMSKPGRLWSNFWGALSADGYYARSEDYVDIVQGRRVGIWNVPYVSQVYLVRADILRNELNAPDLFQSATLDPDMAFCSRVRDQGVFMFVTNMHTYGRILNTENYQTDHLHNDLWQIFDNPVDWEERYIHPNYSRIMKDELIETPCPDVFWFPIFTTVACDHLVEEMENFGQWSGGGNVDTRIQGGYENVPTIDIHMNQINYEKEWRKFLLEYVAPVTEKMFPGYYTKCTSYLNFVVRYKPDEQPLLTPHHDASTFTINIALNSKDIDYQAQFELAFVVRYKPDEQPSLRPHHDASTFTVNIALNQVGIDYQGGGCRFLRYNCSVQAPRKGWALMHPGRLTHYHEGLPTTAGVRYIPCLICGPLS
;
A
#
# COMPACT_ATOMS: atom_id res chain seq x y z
N MET A 1 38.44 8.10 96.48
CA MET A 1 38.61 7.66 95.07
C MET A 1 37.37 8.13 94.33
N LYS A 2 37.45 9.15 93.45
CA LYS A 2 37.72 9.00 91.99
C LYS A 2 36.86 7.87 91.42
N THR A 3 35.93 8.04 90.47
CA THR A 3 35.64 9.12 89.50
C THR A 3 34.31 8.76 88.82
N GLU A 4 33.43 9.76 88.65
CA GLU A 4 32.55 10.01 87.48
C GLU A 4 31.52 8.91 87.11
N THR A 5 30.18 9.10 87.23
CA THR A 5 29.30 10.28 87.05
C THR A 5 29.48 10.94 85.69
N ILE A 6 28.83 10.39 84.65
CA ILE A 6 28.26 11.03 83.45
C ILE A 6 27.80 9.86 82.56
N THR A 7 26.50 9.53 82.53
CA THR A 7 25.78 8.80 81.43
C THR A 7 24.36 8.32 81.82
N SER A 8 23.67 8.95 82.78
CA SER A 8 22.28 8.58 83.10
C SER A 8 21.27 9.74 83.12
N LEU A 9 21.70 10.98 82.81
CA LEU A 9 20.80 12.15 82.84
C LEU A 9 20.48 12.80 81.48
N LEU A 10 20.96 12.27 80.34
CA LEU A 10 20.59 12.78 79.01
C LEU A 10 19.49 11.98 78.30
N GLY A 11 18.97 10.92 78.92
CA GLY A 11 17.95 10.04 78.31
C GLY A 11 16.49 10.47 78.51
N LEU A 12 16.20 11.47 79.34
CA LEU A 12 14.81 11.78 79.76
C LEU A 12 14.32 13.21 79.47
N LEU A 13 15.07 14.02 78.73
CA LEU A 13 14.69 15.42 78.42
C LEU A 13 14.46 15.74 76.93
N CYS A 14 14.43 14.74 76.04
CA CYS A 14 14.13 14.93 74.62
C CYS A 14 12.78 14.33 74.15
N LEU A 15 11.83 14.11 75.07
CA LEU A 15 10.51 13.52 74.76
C LEU A 15 9.31 14.50 74.84
N SER A 16 9.52 15.82 74.80
CA SER A 16 8.41 16.79 74.92
C SER A 16 8.29 17.85 73.81
N VAL A 17 9.00 17.73 72.68
CA VAL A 17 8.80 18.65 71.54
C VAL A 17 8.76 17.92 70.21
N PHE A 18 7.76 17.06 70.03
CA PHE A 18 7.24 16.75 68.70
C PHE A 18 5.72 16.71 68.79
N SER A 19 5.09 17.84 68.50
CA SER A 19 3.67 17.87 68.16
C SER A 19 3.43 16.84 67.05
N PRO A 20 2.46 15.92 67.19
CA PRO A 20 2.11 15.05 66.09
C PRO A 20 1.50 15.95 65.02
N LEU A 21 2.27 16.20 63.95
CA LEU A 21 1.72 16.63 62.68
C LEU A 21 0.68 15.56 62.31
N HIS A 22 -0.58 15.89 62.56
CA HIS A 22 -1.74 15.21 61.97
C HIS A 22 -1.56 15.30 60.46
N CYS A 23 -0.87 14.32 59.88
CA CYS A 23 -0.88 14.09 58.46
C CYS A 23 -2.08 13.17 58.21
N GLU A 24 -3.27 13.78 58.15
CA GLU A 24 -4.42 13.08 57.57
C GLU A 24 -4.02 12.68 56.14
N PRO A 25 -4.04 11.38 55.79
CA PRO A 25 -3.97 11.00 54.40
C PRO A 25 -5.24 11.54 53.73
N LYS A 26 -5.13 12.68 53.05
CA LYS A 26 -6.21 13.19 52.20
C LYS A 26 -6.60 12.05 51.26
N GLY A 27 -7.84 11.58 51.40
CA GLY A 27 -8.38 10.52 50.55
C GLY A 27 -8.23 10.86 49.05
N PRO A 28 -8.34 9.86 48.17
CA PRO A 28 -8.30 10.09 46.73
C PRO A 28 -9.34 11.15 46.34
N ILE A 29 -8.96 12.13 45.51
CA ILE A 29 -9.91 13.13 45.02
C ILE A 29 -10.97 12.41 44.17
N PRO A 30 -12.27 12.66 44.40
CA PRO A 30 -13.33 12.12 43.56
C PRO A 30 -13.19 12.58 42.10
N ASP A 31 -13.37 11.66 41.15
CA ASP A 31 -13.25 11.94 39.71
C ASP A 31 -14.21 13.06 39.24
N GLU A 32 -15.37 13.18 39.90
CA GLU A 32 -16.39 14.21 39.64
C GLU A 32 -15.90 15.65 39.84
N LYS A 33 -14.80 15.84 40.58
CA LYS A 33 -14.21 17.17 40.79
C LYS A 33 -13.31 17.62 39.64
N LEU A 34 -12.98 16.74 38.69
CA LEU A 34 -12.16 17.07 37.53
C LEU A 34 -13.02 17.57 36.38
N LEU A 35 -12.68 18.76 35.86
CA LEU A 35 -13.24 19.31 34.64
C LEU A 35 -12.12 19.54 33.63
N VAL A 36 -12.27 18.97 32.43
CA VAL A 36 -11.36 19.23 31.31
C VAL A 36 -11.91 20.40 30.50
N LEU A 37 -11.12 21.46 30.35
CA LEU A 37 -11.40 22.60 29.50
C LEU A 37 -10.49 22.55 28.29
N THR A 38 -11.07 22.72 27.11
CA THR A 38 -10.31 22.82 25.86
C THR A 38 -10.92 23.88 24.96
N VAL A 39 -10.13 24.41 24.04
CA VAL A 39 -10.61 25.33 23.00
C VAL A 39 -10.69 24.57 21.67
N ALA A 40 -11.80 24.72 20.96
CA ALA A 40 -11.97 24.23 19.59
C ALA A 40 -12.99 25.11 18.87
N THR A 41 -12.58 25.71 17.75
CA THR A 41 -13.44 26.56 16.92
C THR A 41 -14.21 25.75 15.88
N LYS A 42 -13.62 24.67 15.37
CA LYS A 42 -14.19 23.73 14.40
C LYS A 42 -14.02 22.28 14.86
N GLU A 43 -14.87 21.38 14.36
CA GLU A 43 -14.78 19.94 14.61
C GLU A 43 -13.84 19.25 13.62
N THR A 44 -12.55 19.53 13.76
CA THR A 44 -11.48 18.92 12.94
C THR A 44 -11.29 17.44 13.28
N ASP A 45 -10.59 16.70 12.43
CA ASP A 45 -10.28 15.29 12.71
C ASP A 45 -9.37 15.12 13.94
N GLY A 46 -8.49 16.10 14.20
CA GLY A 46 -7.72 16.19 15.44
C GLY A 46 -8.61 16.29 16.68
N PHE A 47 -9.64 17.15 16.63
CA PHE A 47 -10.62 17.28 17.71
C PHE A 47 -11.43 15.99 17.91
N LYS A 48 -11.87 15.34 16.82
CA LYS A 48 -12.56 14.04 16.89
C LYS A 48 -11.68 12.97 17.55
N ARG A 49 -10.39 12.92 17.21
CA ARG A 49 -9.41 12.02 17.85
C ARG A 49 -9.26 12.30 19.33
N PHE A 50 -9.17 13.58 19.74
CA PHE A 50 -9.11 13.97 21.14
C PHE A 50 -10.35 13.51 21.91
N MET A 51 -11.55 13.80 21.41
CA MET A 51 -12.81 13.36 22.02
C MET A 51 -12.92 11.84 22.08
N ARG A 52 -12.48 11.12 21.03
CA ARG A 52 -12.42 9.67 21.00
C ARG A 52 -11.48 9.10 22.05
N SER A 53 -10.35 9.75 22.33
CA SER A 53 -9.44 9.33 23.41
C SER A 53 -10.00 9.61 24.80
N ALA A 54 -10.84 10.63 24.96
CA ALA A 54 -11.43 11.03 26.24
C ALA A 54 -12.63 10.15 26.66
N ARG A 55 -13.46 9.71 25.71
CA ARG A 55 -14.69 8.93 25.96
C ARG A 55 -14.46 7.62 26.73
N PRO A 56 -13.49 6.74 26.39
CA PRO A 56 -13.27 5.48 27.10
C PRO A 56 -12.91 5.63 28.58
N PHE A 57 -12.44 6.81 28.97
CA PHE A 57 -12.04 7.12 30.34
C PHE A 57 -13.08 7.95 31.10
N ASN A 58 -14.22 8.27 30.49
CA ASN A 58 -15.29 9.09 31.06
C ASN A 58 -14.81 10.48 31.55
N TYR A 59 -13.94 11.15 30.78
CA TYR A 59 -13.59 12.54 31.08
C TYR A 59 -14.75 13.50 30.78
N THR A 60 -15.04 14.39 31.72
CA THR A 60 -15.98 15.50 31.52
C THR A 60 -15.28 16.66 30.80
N VAL A 61 -15.49 16.77 29.49
CA VAL A 61 -14.88 17.80 28.64
C VAL A 61 -15.87 18.92 28.36
N LYS A 62 -15.48 20.17 28.63
CA LYS A 62 -16.18 21.37 28.21
C LYS A 62 -15.35 22.12 27.17
N VAL A 63 -15.92 22.22 25.96
CA VAL A 63 -15.30 22.86 24.79
C VAL A 63 -15.66 24.34 24.76
N LEU A 64 -14.65 25.19 24.56
CA LEU A 64 -14.76 26.64 24.52
C LEU A 64 -14.57 27.14 23.09
N GLY A 65 -15.30 28.21 22.71
CA GLY A 65 -15.17 28.86 21.40
C GLY A 65 -15.84 28.12 20.23
N ARG A 66 -16.75 27.17 20.50
CA ARG A 66 -17.50 26.46 19.45
C ARG A 66 -18.29 27.48 18.63
N ALA A 67 -18.07 27.48 17.31
CA ALA A 67 -18.63 28.45 16.34
C ALA A 67 -18.09 29.89 16.42
N GLU A 68 -17.08 30.19 17.24
CA GLU A 68 -16.34 31.45 17.13
C GLU A 68 -15.28 31.36 16.02
N LYS A 69 -15.07 32.45 15.28
CA LYS A 69 -13.95 32.55 14.35
C LYS A 69 -12.65 32.63 15.15
N TRP A 70 -11.64 31.87 14.72
CA TRP A 70 -10.31 31.95 15.31
C TRP A 70 -9.66 33.29 14.95
N THR A 71 -9.34 34.08 15.97
CA THR A 71 -8.65 35.38 15.89
C THR A 71 -7.27 35.35 16.55
N GLY A 72 -6.85 34.17 17.01
CA GLY A 72 -5.61 33.98 17.78
C GLY A 72 -4.31 33.93 16.97
N GLY A 73 -4.26 34.46 15.75
CA GLY A 73 -3.09 34.38 14.87
C GLY A 73 -2.96 33.07 14.10
N ASP A 74 -1.91 32.92 13.28
CA ASP A 74 -1.64 31.69 12.54
C ASP A 74 -0.87 30.69 13.42
N TYR A 75 -1.27 29.40 13.37
CA TYR A 75 -0.63 28.34 14.16
C TYR A 75 0.80 28.04 13.70
N MET A 76 1.16 28.41 12.47
CA MET A 76 2.45 28.12 11.85
C MET A 76 3.48 29.25 11.98
N SER A 77 3.05 30.47 12.30
CA SER A 77 3.90 31.64 12.45
C SER A 77 3.74 32.26 13.85
N ALA A 78 4.77 32.09 14.69
CA ALA A 78 4.85 32.66 16.03
C ALA A 78 4.63 34.20 16.06
N PRO A 79 4.04 34.80 17.12
CA PRO A 79 3.27 34.23 18.24
C PRO A 79 1.75 34.53 18.17
N GLY A 80 0.93 33.67 18.79
CA GLY A 80 -0.53 33.82 18.89
C GLY A 80 -1.14 33.05 20.06
N GLY A 81 -2.47 32.93 20.11
CA GLY A 81 -3.19 32.06 21.06
C GLY A 81 -3.88 32.76 22.23
N GLY A 82 -3.77 34.08 22.37
CA GLY A 82 -4.39 34.88 23.43
C GLY A 82 -5.91 34.72 23.54
N GLN A 83 -6.60 34.44 22.43
CA GLN A 83 -8.02 34.10 22.41
C GLN A 83 -8.36 32.95 23.37
N LYS A 84 -7.48 31.95 23.49
CA LYS A 84 -7.65 30.81 24.42
C LYS A 84 -7.70 31.27 25.87
N VAL A 85 -6.83 32.22 26.23
CA VAL A 85 -6.75 32.79 27.59
C VAL A 85 -7.98 33.63 27.91
N ARG A 86 -8.45 34.44 26.97
CA ARG A 86 -9.70 35.21 27.11
C ARG A 86 -10.91 34.31 27.35
N LEU A 87 -11.06 33.27 26.54
CA LEU A 87 -12.15 32.30 26.67
C LEU A 87 -12.09 31.56 28.01
N LEU A 88 -10.88 31.14 28.41
CA LEU A 88 -10.65 30.51 29.70
C LEU A 88 -11.03 31.44 30.87
N LYS A 89 -10.62 32.71 30.82
CA LYS A 89 -10.94 33.72 31.83
C LYS A 89 -12.44 33.90 31.99
N SER A 90 -13.17 34.07 30.89
CA SER A 90 -14.64 34.21 30.90
C SER A 90 -15.34 33.04 31.59
N VAL A 91 -14.88 31.81 31.34
CA VAL A 91 -15.45 30.61 31.95
C VAL A 91 -15.13 30.55 33.44
N LEU A 92 -13.88 30.82 33.83
CA LEU A 92 -13.46 30.82 35.23
C LEU A 92 -14.17 31.91 36.07
N ASP A 93 -14.53 33.03 35.45
CA ASP A 93 -15.31 34.07 36.10
C ASP A 93 -16.75 33.62 36.37
N SER A 94 -17.34 32.84 35.45
CA SER A 94 -18.69 32.26 35.62
C SER A 94 -18.76 31.10 36.62
N MET A 95 -17.64 30.45 36.94
CA MET A 95 -17.60 29.29 37.83
C MET A 95 -17.65 29.69 39.31
N LYS A 96 -18.65 29.19 40.04
CA LYS A 96 -18.84 29.42 41.48
C LYS A 96 -18.14 28.40 42.39
N GLU A 97 -17.73 27.26 41.84
CA GLU A 97 -17.15 26.15 42.61
C GLU A 97 -15.62 26.28 42.70
N GLU A 98 -15.11 26.72 43.85
CA GLU A 98 -13.68 26.96 44.07
C GLU A 98 -12.84 25.67 44.21
N ASP A 99 -13.46 24.56 44.61
CA ASP A 99 -12.81 23.28 44.92
C ASP A 99 -12.63 22.35 43.70
N LYS A 100 -13.11 22.76 42.53
CA LYS A 100 -12.94 22.00 41.28
C LYS A 100 -11.48 22.01 40.82
N ILE A 101 -11.06 20.92 40.21
CA ILE A 101 -9.77 20.78 39.55
C ILE A 101 -10.00 20.92 38.06
N ILE A 102 -9.27 21.85 37.45
CA ILE A 102 -9.39 22.16 36.04
C ILE A 102 -8.12 21.65 35.37
N LEU A 103 -8.32 20.82 34.35
CA LEU A 103 -7.31 20.46 33.38
C LEU A 103 -7.58 21.28 32.12
N PHE A 104 -6.68 22.21 31.80
CA PHE A 104 -6.72 22.92 30.52
C PHE A 104 -5.75 22.22 29.57
N VAL A 105 -6.22 21.86 28.38
CA VAL A 105 -5.43 21.22 27.31
C VAL A 105 -5.88 21.74 25.95
N ASP A 106 -5.00 21.68 24.97
CA ASP A 106 -5.38 21.85 23.57
C ASP A 106 -6.13 20.60 23.07
N SER A 107 -6.82 20.72 21.93
CA SER A 107 -7.65 19.61 21.40
C SER A 107 -7.18 19.02 20.07
N TYR A 108 -6.63 19.81 19.15
CA TYR A 108 -6.35 19.30 17.80
C TYR A 108 -5.18 18.28 17.78
N ASP A 109 -4.23 18.44 18.68
CA ASP A 109 -2.97 17.69 18.76
C ASP A 109 -2.72 17.11 20.16
N VAL A 110 -3.78 16.69 20.85
CA VAL A 110 -3.69 16.07 22.17
C VAL A 110 -4.43 14.73 22.20
N ILE A 111 -3.85 13.76 22.90
CA ILE A 111 -4.43 12.43 23.11
C ILE A 111 -4.30 12.03 24.59
N PHE A 112 -5.36 11.47 25.16
CA PHE A 112 -5.34 10.84 26.48
C PHE A 112 -4.87 9.37 26.41
N SER A 113 -3.89 9.02 27.23
CA SER A 113 -3.38 7.64 27.35
C SER A 113 -3.92 6.91 28.60
N SER A 114 -4.44 7.64 29.60
CA SER A 114 -4.98 7.08 30.83
C SER A 114 -6.12 7.91 31.42
N GLY A 115 -6.82 7.33 32.40
CA GLY A 115 -8.04 7.89 32.97
C GLY A 115 -7.86 8.87 34.14
N PRO A 116 -8.95 9.55 34.56
CA PRO A 116 -8.94 10.61 35.57
C PRO A 116 -8.30 10.22 36.90
N LYS A 117 -8.55 8.98 37.36
CA LYS A 117 -8.02 8.45 38.63
C LYS A 117 -6.49 8.51 38.70
N GLU A 118 -5.83 8.12 37.62
CA GLU A 118 -4.37 8.13 37.53
C GLU A 118 -3.83 9.57 37.46
N LEU A 119 -4.51 10.43 36.68
CA LEU A 119 -4.18 11.84 36.55
C LEU A 119 -4.23 12.55 37.91
N LEU A 120 -5.33 12.40 38.64
CA LEU A 120 -5.56 13.02 39.95
C LEU A 120 -4.58 12.50 41.00
N LYS A 121 -4.31 11.19 41.02
CA LYS A 121 -3.30 10.58 41.91
C LYS A 121 -1.92 11.19 41.67
N LYS A 122 -1.49 11.30 40.42
CA LYS A 122 -0.21 11.92 40.06
C LYS A 122 -0.17 13.40 40.40
N PHE A 123 -1.27 14.13 40.17
CA PHE A 123 -1.39 15.53 40.56
C PHE A 123 -1.25 15.72 42.07
N GLN A 124 -1.91 14.91 42.90
CA GLN A 124 -1.76 14.95 44.36
C GLN A 124 -0.31 14.70 44.81
N GLN A 125 0.39 13.77 44.16
CA GLN A 125 1.78 13.44 44.46
C GLN A 125 2.74 14.61 44.21
N THR A 126 2.40 15.53 43.30
CA THR A 126 3.21 16.74 43.08
C THR A 126 3.22 17.67 44.30
N ARG A 127 2.19 17.64 45.15
CA ARG A 127 1.97 18.55 46.30
C ARG A 127 1.88 20.05 45.94
N HIS A 128 1.74 20.38 44.66
CA HIS A 128 1.58 21.76 44.18
C HIS A 128 0.12 22.06 43.84
N LYS A 129 -0.21 23.35 43.66
CA LYS A 129 -1.59 23.78 43.39
C LYS A 129 -1.88 23.93 41.91
N VAL A 130 -0.86 24.24 41.11
CA VAL A 130 -0.91 24.31 39.64
C VAL A 130 0.34 23.65 39.08
N VAL A 131 0.17 22.74 38.13
CA VAL A 131 1.25 22.03 37.45
C VAL A 131 1.13 22.27 35.96
N PHE A 132 2.17 22.83 35.35
CA PHE A 132 2.28 23.00 33.91
C PHE A 132 3.06 21.86 33.26
N SER A 133 2.77 21.59 32.00
CA SER A 133 3.64 20.78 31.14
C SER A 133 5.02 21.44 30.98
N ALA A 134 6.05 20.61 30.82
CA ALA A 134 7.42 21.04 30.69
C ALA A 134 8.00 20.64 29.33
N GLU A 135 8.94 21.42 28.80
CA GLU A 135 9.61 21.20 27.52
C GLU A 135 11.13 21.43 27.58
N THR A 136 11.81 20.89 26.57
CA THR A 136 13.27 21.06 26.36
C THR A 136 13.60 22.42 25.74
N LEU A 137 12.70 22.96 24.90
CA LEU A 137 12.95 24.16 24.11
C LEU A 137 12.30 25.38 24.75
N ILE A 138 13.02 26.50 24.78
CA ILE A 138 12.48 27.79 25.20
C ILE A 138 11.89 28.53 24.01
N TRP A 139 10.65 28.99 24.16
CA TRP A 139 9.90 29.74 23.15
C TRP A 139 8.94 30.72 23.86
N PRO A 140 8.57 31.86 23.26
CA PRO A 140 9.12 32.42 22.01
C PRO A 140 10.44 33.17 22.23
N ASP A 141 10.67 33.65 23.45
CA ASP A 141 11.82 34.49 23.80
C ASP A 141 12.94 33.68 24.48
N ARG A 142 14.02 33.44 23.74
CA ARG A 142 15.20 32.71 24.24
C ARG A 142 15.96 33.49 25.33
N HIS A 143 15.82 34.82 25.40
CA HIS A 143 16.52 35.63 26.41
C HIS A 143 15.99 35.41 27.85
N LEU A 144 14.88 34.69 28.01
CA LEU A 144 14.31 34.36 29.31
C LEU A 144 14.92 33.11 29.95
N GLU A 145 15.88 32.45 29.30
CA GLU A 145 16.49 31.21 29.78
C GLU A 145 17.13 31.35 31.16
N ASP A 146 17.92 32.40 31.38
CA ASP A 146 18.63 32.64 32.65
C ASP A 146 17.68 32.90 33.82
N LYS A 147 16.48 33.41 33.53
CA LYS A 147 15.47 33.72 34.54
C LYS A 147 14.67 32.48 34.96
N HIS A 148 14.78 31.37 34.23
CA HIS A 148 14.13 30.13 34.61
C HIS A 148 14.89 29.42 35.73
N PRO A 149 14.18 28.90 36.75
CA PRO A 149 14.79 28.09 37.80
C PRO A 149 15.60 26.94 37.22
N HIS A 150 16.80 26.70 37.75
CA HIS A 150 17.57 25.51 37.39
C HIS A 150 16.91 24.26 37.94
N VAL A 151 16.73 23.27 37.06
CA VAL A 151 16.21 21.95 37.41
C VAL A 151 17.38 20.97 37.34
N ARG A 152 17.59 20.18 38.41
CA ARG A 152 18.70 19.20 38.48
C ARG A 152 18.55 18.08 37.46
N GLU A 153 17.32 17.63 37.23
CA GLU A 153 16.97 16.57 36.29
C GLU A 153 15.60 16.84 35.71
N GLY A 154 15.47 16.79 34.38
CA GLY A 154 14.21 16.92 33.68
C GLY A 154 14.12 18.15 32.79
N LYS A 155 12.95 18.31 32.17
CA LYS A 155 12.60 19.44 31.32
C LYS A 155 12.51 20.74 32.14
N ARG A 156 13.16 21.80 31.66
CA ARG A 156 13.37 23.06 32.39
C ARG A 156 12.34 24.14 32.08
N PHE A 157 11.83 24.18 30.85
CA PHE A 157 11.01 25.28 30.37
C PHE A 157 9.52 24.94 30.40
N LEU A 158 8.69 25.98 30.43
CA LEU A 158 7.24 25.84 30.35
C LEU A 158 6.85 25.49 28.90
N GLY A 159 6.03 24.45 28.73
CA GLY A 159 5.70 23.90 27.41
C GLY A 159 4.95 24.86 26.49
N SER A 160 5.34 24.85 25.22
CA SER A 160 5.09 25.84 24.17
C SER A 160 3.93 25.57 23.21
N GLY A 161 3.45 24.33 23.11
CA GLY A 161 2.58 23.97 21.99
C GLY A 161 1.12 24.34 22.04
N GLY A 162 0.63 24.70 23.22
CA GLY A 162 -0.76 24.44 23.54
C GLY A 162 -0.89 24.13 25.02
N MET A 163 -1.28 25.14 25.77
CA MET A 163 -1.22 25.14 27.22
C MET A 163 -1.87 23.88 27.84
N CYS A 164 -1.02 22.98 28.30
CA CYS A 164 -1.45 21.83 29.10
C CYS A 164 -1.07 22.10 30.56
N PHE A 165 -2.07 22.36 31.41
CA PHE A 165 -1.87 22.50 32.84
C PHE A 165 -3.06 22.00 33.64
N ILE A 166 -2.78 21.54 34.86
CA ILE A 166 -3.78 21.08 35.81
C ILE A 166 -3.64 21.86 37.12
N GLY A 167 -4.76 22.28 37.71
CA GLY A 167 -4.74 23.01 38.96
C GLY A 167 -6.11 23.23 39.59
N TYR A 168 -6.11 23.75 40.81
CA TYR A 168 -7.35 24.15 41.48
C TYR A 168 -7.94 25.40 40.83
N ALA A 169 -9.26 25.43 40.65
CA ALA A 169 -9.98 26.52 39.98
C ALA A 169 -9.66 27.89 40.60
N LYS A 170 -9.61 27.99 41.93
CA LYS A 170 -9.23 29.21 42.65
C LYS A 170 -7.85 29.75 42.27
N ASN A 171 -6.87 28.86 42.12
CA ASN A 171 -5.48 29.24 41.80
C ASN A 171 -5.35 29.63 40.33
N ILE A 172 -6.04 28.92 39.44
CA ILE A 172 -6.08 29.26 38.01
C ILE A 172 -6.78 30.60 37.79
N LYS A 173 -7.88 30.90 38.52
CA LYS A 173 -8.56 32.18 38.44
C LYS A 173 -7.65 33.36 38.81
N LYS A 174 -6.84 33.21 39.87
CA LYS A 174 -5.80 34.20 40.26
C LYS A 174 -4.68 34.34 39.23
N MET A 175 -4.45 33.32 38.41
CA MET A 175 -3.40 33.31 37.39
C MET A 175 -3.85 34.05 36.13
N VAL A 176 -5.10 33.87 35.71
CA VAL A 176 -5.64 34.48 34.49
C VAL A 176 -6.27 35.87 34.72
N SER A 177 -6.49 36.29 35.97
CA SER A 177 -7.09 37.59 36.30
C SER A 177 -6.33 38.75 35.65
N ASP A 178 -5.01 38.63 35.63
CA ASP A 178 -4.07 39.66 35.15
C ASP A 178 -3.97 39.72 33.62
N TRP A 179 -4.68 38.85 32.90
CA TRP A 179 -4.72 38.90 31.45
C TRP A 179 -5.53 40.11 30.95
N SER A 180 -4.84 41.01 30.25
CA SER A 180 -5.39 42.16 29.52
C SER A 180 -4.86 42.21 28.07
N GLY A 181 -4.30 41.12 27.57
CA GLY A 181 -3.73 41.02 26.22
C GLY A 181 -4.81 40.92 25.14
N LYS A 182 -4.39 41.16 23.89
CA LYS A 182 -5.20 40.98 22.69
C LYS A 182 -5.34 39.50 22.33
N ASP A 183 -6.28 39.18 21.45
CA ASP A 183 -6.53 37.79 21.04
C ASP A 183 -5.33 37.18 20.29
N ASP A 184 -4.53 38.00 19.60
CA ASP A 184 -3.31 37.65 18.85
C ASP A 184 -2.03 37.64 19.71
N ASP A 185 -2.10 38.05 20.98
CA ASP A 185 -0.93 37.99 21.86
C ASP A 185 -0.57 36.52 22.19
N SER A 186 0.72 36.26 22.43
CA SER A 186 1.19 34.93 22.84
C SER A 186 0.63 34.54 24.20
N ASP A 187 -0.15 33.46 24.24
CA ASP A 187 -0.56 32.82 25.49
C ASP A 187 0.67 32.37 26.28
N GLN A 188 1.60 31.64 25.66
CA GLN A 188 2.78 31.12 26.34
C GLN A 188 3.64 32.21 26.96
N LEU A 189 3.93 33.31 26.25
CA LEU A 189 4.79 34.38 26.79
C LEU A 189 4.21 34.96 28.09
N PHE A 190 2.87 35.05 28.19
CA PHE A 190 2.20 35.52 29.40
C PHE A 190 2.42 34.56 30.59
N TYR A 191 2.22 33.26 30.39
CA TYR A 191 2.43 32.30 31.48
C TYR A 191 3.90 32.11 31.83
N THR A 192 4.79 32.20 30.86
CA THR A 192 6.24 32.20 31.09
C THR A 192 6.65 33.40 31.94
N LYS A 193 6.19 34.62 31.61
CA LYS A 193 6.43 35.82 32.44
C LYS A 193 5.86 35.68 33.84
N LEU A 194 4.70 35.04 33.99
CA LEU A 194 4.08 34.77 35.28
C LEU A 194 4.87 33.75 36.11
N TYR A 195 5.39 32.69 35.47
CA TYR A 195 6.17 31.64 36.12
C TYR A 195 7.56 32.11 36.55
N ILE A 196 8.22 32.93 35.72
CA ILE A 196 9.53 33.50 36.03
C ILE A 196 9.47 34.44 37.24
N ASN A 197 8.34 35.12 37.48
CA ASN A 197 8.18 35.99 38.64
C ASN A 197 8.15 35.15 39.96
N PRO A 198 9.17 35.26 40.84
CA PRO A 198 9.26 34.43 42.03
C PRO A 198 8.11 34.65 43.02
N GLU A 199 7.62 35.88 43.14
CA GLU A 199 6.54 36.24 44.07
C GLU A 199 5.21 35.65 43.63
N LYS A 200 4.86 35.81 42.34
CA LYS A 200 3.64 35.22 41.77
C LYS A 200 3.69 33.69 41.79
N ARG A 201 4.83 33.10 41.42
CA ARG A 201 5.04 31.64 41.47
C ARG A 201 4.84 31.07 42.86
N LYS A 202 5.37 31.72 43.90
CA LYS A 202 5.22 31.28 45.30
C LYS A 202 3.80 31.50 45.82
N SER A 203 3.16 32.62 45.46
CA SER A 203 1.79 32.96 45.86
C SER A 203 0.75 32.00 45.28
N ILE A 204 0.88 31.65 44.00
CA ILE A 204 -0.06 30.76 43.29
C ILE A 204 0.33 29.28 43.48
N ASN A 205 1.57 29.00 43.90
CA ASN A 205 2.16 27.68 44.08
C ASN A 205 2.18 26.85 42.78
N ILE A 206 2.93 27.38 41.81
CA ILE A 206 3.08 26.85 40.44
C ILE A 206 4.35 26.00 40.34
N THR A 207 4.25 24.86 39.66
CA THR A 207 5.39 24.00 39.31
C THR A 207 5.31 23.48 37.87
N LEU A 208 6.39 22.88 37.39
CA LEU A 208 6.50 22.23 36.09
C LEU A 208 6.60 20.71 36.26
N ASP A 209 6.02 19.96 35.33
CA ASP A 209 6.15 18.50 35.25
C ASP A 209 7.46 18.09 34.56
N SER A 210 8.61 18.39 35.20
CA SER A 210 9.93 18.20 34.61
C SER A 210 10.27 16.75 34.23
N LYS A 211 9.62 15.75 34.85
CA LYS A 211 9.84 14.32 34.56
C LYS A 211 8.73 13.70 33.68
N CYS A 212 7.88 14.53 33.07
CA CYS A 212 6.82 14.11 32.16
C CYS A 212 5.89 13.02 32.75
N ARG A 213 5.51 13.13 34.03
CA ARG A 213 4.64 12.12 34.69
C ARG A 213 3.18 12.24 34.26
N LEU A 214 2.74 13.47 34.03
CA LEU A 214 1.39 13.87 33.64
C LEU A 214 1.37 14.18 32.13
N PHE A 215 2.28 15.04 31.68
CA PHE A 215 2.29 15.61 30.34
C PHE A 215 3.55 15.20 29.56
N GLN A 216 3.36 14.73 28.34
CA GLN A 216 4.44 14.49 27.38
C GLN A 216 4.26 15.39 26.17
N ASN A 217 5.10 16.41 26.08
CA ASN A 217 5.27 17.21 24.88
C ASN A 217 6.26 16.48 23.94
N LEU A 218 5.95 16.39 22.66
CA LEU A 218 6.74 15.63 21.68
C LEU A 218 7.88 16.44 21.06
N HIS A 219 7.74 17.77 20.95
CA HIS A 219 8.77 18.60 20.34
C HIS A 219 10.08 18.60 21.17
N GLY A 220 11.17 18.13 20.56
CA GLY A 220 12.46 17.98 21.23
C GLY A 220 12.51 16.82 22.26
N ALA A 221 11.60 15.85 22.15
CA ALA A 221 11.56 14.64 22.98
C ALA A 221 11.06 13.40 22.21
N LEU A 222 11.18 13.38 20.88
CA LEU A 222 10.69 12.26 20.05
C LEU A 222 11.42 10.95 20.37
N ASP A 223 12.74 10.99 20.51
CA ASP A 223 13.57 9.81 20.80
C ASP A 223 13.34 9.24 22.21
N GLU A 224 12.65 9.99 23.07
CA GLU A 224 12.34 9.55 24.44
C GLU A 224 11.04 8.75 24.51
N VAL A 225 10.19 8.77 23.47
CA VAL A 225 8.82 8.26 23.54
C VAL A 225 8.69 6.98 22.72
N VAL A 226 8.29 5.90 23.39
CA VAL A 226 8.01 4.60 22.76
C VAL A 226 6.60 4.11 23.08
N LEU A 227 6.01 3.34 22.16
CA LEU A 227 4.75 2.66 22.41
C LEU A 227 4.94 1.47 23.36
N LYS A 228 4.17 1.46 24.44
CA LYS A 228 4.06 0.37 25.40
C LYS A 228 2.70 -0.30 25.24
N PHE A 229 2.73 -1.53 24.75
CA PHE A 229 1.55 -2.38 24.64
C PHE A 229 1.25 -3.06 25.99
N GLU A 230 0.02 -2.89 26.47
CA GLU A 230 -0.51 -3.56 27.66
C GLU A 230 -1.77 -4.37 27.27
N SER A 231 -2.19 -5.30 28.11
CA SER A 231 -3.43 -6.04 27.88
C SER A 231 -4.62 -5.06 27.80
N GLY A 232 -5.35 -5.10 26.69
CA GLY A 232 -6.49 -4.23 26.39
C GLY A 232 -6.21 -2.72 26.20
N ARG A 233 -4.96 -2.22 26.15
CA ARG A 233 -4.64 -0.81 25.84
C ARG A 233 -3.18 -0.56 25.42
N VAL A 234 -2.94 0.55 24.74
CA VAL A 234 -1.59 1.04 24.40
C VAL A 234 -1.32 2.39 25.05
N ARG A 235 -0.12 2.58 25.59
CA ARG A 235 0.32 3.84 26.21
C ARG A 235 1.67 4.29 25.67
N ALA A 236 1.97 5.57 25.78
CA ALA A 236 3.34 6.06 25.59
C ALA A 236 4.15 5.84 26.88
N ARG A 237 5.42 5.45 26.73
CA ARG A 237 6.41 5.42 27.81
C ARG A 237 7.53 6.38 27.45
N ASN A 238 7.88 7.26 28.39
CA ASN A 238 9.11 8.03 28.30
C ASN A 238 10.26 7.15 28.84
N VAL A 239 11.20 6.77 27.98
CA VAL A 239 12.30 5.86 28.36
C VAL A 239 13.38 6.55 29.20
N LEU A 240 13.54 7.87 29.06
CA LEU A 240 14.55 8.65 29.77
C LEU A 240 14.23 8.79 31.26
N TYR A 241 12.96 9.01 31.60
CA TYR A 241 12.51 9.20 32.99
C TYR A 241 11.76 7.98 33.56
N ASP A 242 11.59 6.93 32.76
CA ASP A 242 10.77 5.76 33.04
C ASP A 242 9.36 6.13 33.54
N THR A 243 8.70 7.02 32.81
CA THR A 243 7.35 7.49 33.14
C THR A 243 6.33 7.05 32.11
N LEU A 244 5.07 6.97 32.54
CA LEU A 244 3.92 6.72 31.69
C LEU A 244 3.08 7.99 31.69
N PRO A 245 3.28 8.92 30.74
CA PRO A 245 2.52 10.16 30.67
C PRO A 245 1.03 9.87 30.50
N VAL A 246 0.16 10.71 31.06
CA VAL A 246 -1.31 10.58 30.94
C VAL A 246 -1.84 11.31 29.70
N ILE A 247 -1.17 12.40 29.34
CA ILE A 247 -1.54 13.28 28.23
C ILE A 247 -0.33 13.40 27.31
N ILE A 248 -0.56 13.20 26.02
CA ILE A 248 0.46 13.31 24.98
C ILE A 248 0.06 14.48 24.09
N HIS A 249 1.01 15.35 23.81
CA HIS A 249 0.81 16.60 23.11
C HIS A 249 1.81 16.74 21.97
N GLY A 250 1.29 16.79 20.74
CA GLY A 250 2.03 16.89 19.49
C GLY A 250 2.35 18.33 19.13
N ASN A 251 3.04 19.02 20.04
CA ASN A 251 3.33 20.44 19.88
C ASN A 251 4.26 20.76 18.71
N GLY A 252 4.11 21.96 18.14
CA GLY A 252 4.95 22.45 17.05
C GLY A 252 4.93 21.52 15.82
N PRO A 253 6.09 21.19 15.21
CA PRO A 253 6.17 20.37 13.99
C PRO A 253 5.98 18.86 14.24
N THR A 254 5.44 18.44 15.40
CA THR A 254 5.30 17.01 15.75
C THR A 254 3.90 16.43 15.54
N LYS A 255 3.09 17.09 14.71
CA LYS A 255 1.71 16.68 14.38
C LYS A 255 1.65 15.29 13.74
N LEU A 256 2.65 14.93 12.94
CA LEU A 256 2.70 13.62 12.28
C LEU A 256 3.03 12.50 13.26
N GLN A 257 3.92 12.75 14.22
CA GLN A 257 4.26 11.76 15.24
C GLN A 257 3.09 11.49 16.17
N ILE A 258 2.28 12.50 16.51
CA ILE A 258 1.04 12.24 17.25
C ILE A 258 -0.03 11.53 16.40
N ASN A 259 -0.05 11.71 15.08
CA ASN A 259 -0.88 10.91 14.19
C ASN A 259 -0.51 9.43 14.26
N TYR A 260 0.80 9.11 14.21
CA TYR A 260 1.32 7.76 14.43
C TYR A 260 0.91 7.19 15.80
N LEU A 261 1.19 7.91 16.90
CA LEU A 261 0.83 7.45 18.24
C LEU A 261 -0.70 7.28 18.40
N GLY A 262 -1.49 8.13 17.73
CA GLY A 262 -2.94 8.10 17.74
C GLY A 262 -3.59 6.96 16.96
N ASN A 263 -2.82 6.21 16.16
CA ASN A 263 -3.27 4.96 15.56
C ASN A 263 -3.34 3.81 16.58
N TYR A 264 -2.68 3.96 17.74
CA TYR A 264 -2.62 2.94 18.78
C TYR A 264 -3.32 3.39 20.06
N ILE A 265 -2.95 4.57 20.56
CA ILE A 265 -3.34 5.07 21.87
C ILE A 265 -4.77 5.65 21.86
N PRO A 266 -5.60 5.38 22.87
CA PRO A 266 -5.37 4.45 23.99
C PRO A 266 -5.81 3.01 23.70
N LYS A 267 -6.80 2.81 22.83
CA LYS A 267 -7.39 1.50 22.52
C LYS A 267 -7.78 1.37 21.04
N VAL A 268 -7.14 2.15 20.17
CA VAL A 268 -7.51 2.20 18.74
C VAL A 268 -7.13 0.89 18.06
N TRP A 269 -5.91 0.42 18.31
CA TRP A 269 -5.42 -0.86 17.85
C TRP A 269 -4.68 -1.57 19.00
N THR A 270 -5.02 -2.83 19.25
CA THR A 270 -4.32 -3.68 20.23
C THR A 270 -4.07 -5.08 19.65
N PHE A 271 -3.10 -5.81 20.20
CA PHE A 271 -2.81 -7.18 19.76
C PHE A 271 -3.96 -8.17 20.05
N GLU A 272 -4.79 -7.89 21.07
CA GLU A 272 -5.86 -8.80 21.51
C GLU A 272 -7.16 -8.57 20.72
N THR A 273 -7.53 -7.30 20.49
CA THR A 273 -8.82 -6.93 19.88
C THR A 273 -8.70 -6.48 18.43
N GLY A 274 -7.47 -6.32 17.91
CA GLY A 274 -7.24 -5.65 16.63
C GLY A 274 -7.70 -4.18 16.66
N CYS A 275 -8.18 -3.71 15.51
CA CYS A 275 -8.69 -2.35 15.34
C CYS A 275 -10.13 -2.22 15.85
N THR A 276 -10.34 -1.47 16.93
CA THR A 276 -11.68 -1.22 17.51
C THR A 276 -12.45 -0.14 16.75
N VAL A 277 -11.72 0.86 16.24
CA VAL A 277 -12.27 2.03 15.54
C VAL A 277 -12.72 1.69 14.12
N CYS A 278 -12.25 0.59 13.57
CA CYS A 278 -12.55 0.18 12.19
C CYS A 278 -14.03 -0.11 11.95
N HIS A 279 -14.78 -0.38 13.02
CA HIS A 279 -16.22 -0.64 12.96
C HIS A 279 -17.07 0.51 13.54
N GLU A 280 -16.44 1.62 13.93
CA GLU A 280 -17.14 2.81 14.45
C GLU A 280 -17.55 3.76 13.31
N ASP A 281 -18.74 4.36 13.45
CA ASP A 281 -19.31 5.34 12.50
C ASP A 281 -19.46 4.84 11.05
N LEU A 282 -19.66 3.53 10.88
CA LEU A 282 -19.93 2.93 9.57
C LEU A 282 -21.24 3.49 8.98
N ARG A 283 -21.23 3.79 7.68
CA ARG A 283 -22.42 4.13 6.89
C ARG A 283 -22.88 2.85 6.18
N PRO A 284 -23.73 2.00 6.79
CA PRO A 284 -24.12 0.73 6.17
C PRO A 284 -24.87 0.98 4.86
N LEU A 285 -24.36 0.41 3.77
CA LEU A 285 -25.02 0.43 2.46
C LEU A 285 -26.02 -0.73 2.31
N SER A 286 -25.98 -1.69 3.23
CA SER A 286 -26.74 -2.95 3.23
C SER A 286 -28.26 -2.79 3.40
N GLY A 287 -28.74 -1.56 3.66
CA GLY A 287 -30.17 -1.23 3.79
C GLY A 287 -30.69 -0.20 2.77
N LEU A 288 -29.81 0.34 1.91
CA LEU A 288 -30.19 1.31 0.88
C LEU A 288 -30.52 0.59 -0.42
N LYS A 289 -31.53 1.08 -1.15
CA LYS A 289 -31.75 0.64 -2.53
C LYS A 289 -30.60 1.13 -3.39
N GLU A 290 -30.25 0.41 -4.46
CA GLU A 290 -29.20 0.83 -5.42
C GLU A 290 -29.46 2.24 -5.99
N SER A 291 -30.73 2.66 -6.05
CA SER A 291 -31.14 4.01 -6.43
C SER A 291 -30.75 5.10 -5.43
N GLU A 292 -30.42 4.77 -4.18
CA GLU A 292 -30.06 5.72 -3.11
C GLU A 292 -28.56 5.71 -2.80
N TYR A 293 -27.77 5.01 -3.62
CA TYR A 293 -26.32 4.98 -3.47
C TYR A 293 -25.73 6.38 -3.79
N PRO A 294 -24.70 6.81 -3.03
CA PRO A 294 -24.11 8.13 -3.23
C PRO A 294 -23.50 8.26 -4.63
N GLY A 295 -23.61 9.45 -5.22
CA GLY A 295 -22.99 9.75 -6.51
C GLY A 295 -21.46 9.78 -6.38
N VAL A 296 -20.76 9.06 -7.25
CA VAL A 296 -19.29 8.97 -7.25
C VAL A 296 -18.73 9.40 -8.59
N VAL A 297 -17.77 10.32 -8.58
CA VAL A 297 -16.95 10.63 -9.74
C VAL A 297 -15.66 9.81 -9.64
N ILE A 298 -15.40 8.95 -10.63
CA ILE A 298 -14.16 8.17 -10.74
C ILE A 298 -13.21 8.92 -11.68
N GLY A 299 -12.11 9.42 -11.14
CA GLY A 299 -11.02 10.04 -11.89
C GLY A 299 -9.95 9.00 -12.22
N ILE A 300 -9.80 8.68 -13.50
CA ILE A 300 -8.82 7.73 -14.04
C ILE A 300 -7.69 8.53 -14.70
N PHE A 301 -6.46 8.31 -14.24
CA PHE A 301 -5.28 9.02 -14.72
C PHE A 301 -4.28 8.06 -15.37
N ILE A 302 -4.08 8.20 -16.67
CA ILE A 302 -3.08 7.49 -17.47
C ILE A 302 -1.98 8.49 -17.83
N GLN A 303 -0.92 8.52 -17.00
CA GLN A 303 0.15 9.54 -17.08
C GLN A 303 1.42 9.04 -17.77
N GLN A 304 1.58 7.72 -17.82
CA GLN A 304 2.76 7.06 -18.36
C GLN A 304 2.32 5.76 -19.02
N LEU A 305 3.19 5.22 -19.88
CA LEU A 305 2.96 3.95 -20.54
C LEU A 305 2.78 2.85 -19.49
N THR A 306 1.59 2.26 -19.46
CA THR A 306 1.18 1.33 -18.42
C THR A 306 0.81 -0.02 -19.04
N PRO A 307 1.35 -1.14 -18.55
CA PRO A 307 0.94 -2.47 -18.97
C PRO A 307 -0.52 -2.78 -18.64
N PHE A 308 -1.15 -3.66 -19.42
CA PHE A 308 -2.47 -4.25 -19.10
C PHE A 308 -3.63 -3.23 -18.93
N VAL A 309 -3.59 -2.09 -19.62
CA VAL A 309 -4.65 -1.05 -19.53
C VAL A 309 -6.02 -1.57 -19.96
N THR A 310 -6.08 -2.49 -20.93
CA THR A 310 -7.34 -3.17 -21.31
C THR A 310 -7.94 -3.93 -20.13
N VAL A 311 -7.11 -4.66 -19.38
CA VAL A 311 -7.50 -5.41 -18.18
C VAL A 311 -7.92 -4.46 -17.05
N PHE A 312 -7.29 -3.28 -16.94
CA PHE A 312 -7.72 -2.24 -16.00
C PHE A 312 -9.17 -1.83 -16.26
N PHE A 313 -9.55 -1.59 -17.51
CA PHE A 313 -10.94 -1.26 -17.87
C PHE A 313 -11.91 -2.44 -17.68
N GLU A 314 -11.49 -3.67 -18.00
CA GLU A 314 -12.28 -4.88 -17.70
C GLU A 314 -12.58 -4.99 -16.19
N ARG A 315 -11.59 -4.71 -15.34
CA ARG A 315 -11.73 -4.70 -13.87
C ARG A 315 -12.62 -3.55 -13.40
N LEU A 316 -12.54 -2.38 -14.02
CA LEU A 316 -13.43 -1.25 -13.74
C LEU A 316 -14.91 -1.62 -13.99
N LEU A 317 -15.18 -2.38 -15.06
CA LEU A 317 -16.53 -2.87 -15.38
C LEU A 317 -17.05 -3.91 -14.39
N SER A 318 -16.14 -4.70 -13.78
CA SER A 318 -16.47 -5.72 -12.78
C SER A 318 -16.79 -5.16 -11.39
N LEU A 319 -16.57 -3.86 -11.17
CA LEU A 319 -16.85 -3.22 -9.88
C LEU A 319 -18.33 -3.35 -9.53
N LYS A 320 -18.61 -3.86 -8.32
CA LYS A 320 -19.97 -4.05 -7.82
C LYS A 320 -20.55 -2.73 -7.31
N TYR A 321 -20.78 -1.77 -8.20
CA TYR A 321 -21.44 -0.51 -7.88
C TYR A 321 -22.40 -0.10 -9.02
N PRO A 322 -23.57 0.52 -8.72
CA PRO A 322 -24.51 0.94 -9.77
C PRO A 322 -23.87 1.93 -10.74
N LYS A 323 -23.70 1.53 -12.01
CA LYS A 323 -23.03 2.34 -13.05
C LYS A 323 -23.77 3.65 -13.35
N ASN A 324 -25.10 3.66 -13.17
CA ASN A 324 -25.95 4.85 -13.27
C ASN A 324 -25.68 5.92 -12.19
N ARG A 325 -24.89 5.60 -11.15
CA ARG A 325 -24.43 6.51 -10.10
C ARG A 325 -22.95 6.88 -10.21
N LEU A 326 -22.28 6.38 -11.26
CA LEU A 326 -20.88 6.63 -11.53
C LEU A 326 -20.74 7.63 -12.67
N LYS A 327 -19.92 8.65 -12.46
CA LYS A 327 -19.42 9.55 -13.50
C LYS A 327 -17.94 9.24 -13.71
N LEU A 328 -17.51 9.14 -14.97
CA LEU A 328 -16.12 8.88 -15.30
C LEU A 328 -15.43 10.15 -15.77
N PHE A 329 -14.25 10.40 -15.23
CA PHE A 329 -13.31 11.38 -15.73
C PHE A 329 -12.04 10.63 -16.11
N ILE A 330 -11.68 10.62 -17.39
CA ILE A 330 -10.49 9.92 -17.89
C ILE A 330 -9.53 10.95 -18.43
N SER A 331 -8.32 10.99 -17.88
CA SER A 331 -7.21 11.79 -18.41
C SER A 331 -6.17 10.84 -18.96
N ASN A 332 -5.94 10.92 -20.28
CA ASN A 332 -4.92 10.16 -20.97
C ASN A 332 -3.86 11.10 -21.54
N GLN A 333 -2.62 10.98 -21.06
CA GLN A 333 -1.49 11.75 -21.57
C GLN A 333 -0.71 10.99 -22.65
N GLU A 334 -0.93 9.68 -22.77
CA GLU A 334 -0.14 8.80 -23.62
C GLU A 334 -0.88 8.49 -24.93
N PRO A 335 -0.36 8.91 -26.10
CA PRO A 335 -0.97 8.61 -27.40
C PRO A 335 -1.15 7.10 -27.64
N TYR A 336 -0.23 6.28 -27.14
CA TYR A 336 -0.31 4.81 -27.26
C TYR A 336 -1.60 4.23 -26.65
N HIS A 337 -2.10 4.81 -25.55
CA HIS A 337 -3.29 4.29 -24.87
C HIS A 337 -4.61 4.84 -25.41
N GLU A 338 -4.57 5.78 -26.36
CA GLU A 338 -5.78 6.40 -26.91
C GLU A 338 -6.72 5.38 -27.57
N GLN A 339 -6.17 4.43 -28.33
CA GLN A 339 -6.96 3.35 -28.96
C GLN A 339 -7.69 2.48 -27.93
N HIS A 340 -7.02 2.16 -26.81
CA HIS A 340 -7.59 1.37 -25.73
C HIS A 340 -8.73 2.11 -25.03
N VAL A 341 -8.56 3.41 -24.78
CA VAL A 341 -9.59 4.25 -24.14
C VAL A 341 -10.80 4.43 -25.07
N HIS A 342 -10.59 4.70 -26.36
CA HIS A 342 -11.70 4.82 -27.30
C HIS A 342 -12.48 3.53 -27.47
N ALA A 343 -11.81 2.37 -27.54
CA ALA A 343 -12.47 1.08 -27.60
C ALA A 343 -13.35 0.82 -26.38
N PHE A 344 -12.90 1.24 -25.19
CA PHE A 344 -13.70 1.15 -23.97
C PHE A 344 -14.93 2.09 -24.00
N LEU A 345 -14.74 3.35 -24.39
CA LEU A 345 -15.81 4.34 -24.43
C LEU A 345 -16.90 3.98 -25.44
N GLN A 346 -16.53 3.53 -26.64
CA GLN A 346 -17.50 3.14 -27.68
C GLN A 346 -18.48 2.05 -27.20
N ASN A 347 -18.01 1.14 -26.34
CA ASN A 347 -18.82 0.00 -25.87
C ASN A 347 -19.61 0.32 -24.60
N HIS A 348 -19.10 1.19 -23.72
CA HIS A 348 -19.61 1.31 -22.35
C HIS A 348 -20.00 2.72 -21.91
N GLU A 349 -19.80 3.76 -22.73
CA GLU A 349 -20.13 5.14 -22.37
C GLU A 349 -21.59 5.30 -21.93
N ALA A 350 -22.53 4.63 -22.60
CA ALA A 350 -23.96 4.70 -22.31
C ALA A 350 -24.38 4.06 -20.96
N GLU A 351 -23.51 3.26 -20.33
CA GLU A 351 -23.80 2.62 -19.04
C GLU A 351 -23.54 3.56 -17.84
N TYR A 352 -22.74 4.62 -18.04
CA TYR A 352 -22.36 5.58 -17.01
C TYR A 352 -23.23 6.84 -17.07
N GLN A 353 -23.34 7.55 -15.94
CA GLN A 353 -24.18 8.76 -15.87
C GLN A 353 -23.63 9.90 -16.75
N ALA A 354 -22.30 10.06 -16.75
CA ALA A 354 -21.59 11.02 -17.57
C ALA A 354 -20.13 10.57 -17.72
N VAL A 355 -19.53 10.83 -18.87
CA VAL A 355 -18.12 10.56 -19.12
C VAL A 355 -17.46 11.82 -19.68
N LYS A 356 -16.29 12.16 -19.16
CA LYS A 356 -15.43 13.24 -19.68
C LYS A 356 -14.05 12.67 -19.96
N LEU A 357 -13.59 12.79 -21.20
CA LEU A 357 -12.26 12.40 -21.64
C LEU A 357 -11.41 13.66 -21.87
N ILE A 358 -10.18 13.66 -21.36
CA ILE A 358 -9.11 14.58 -21.75
C ILE A 358 -8.07 13.75 -22.49
N GLY A 359 -7.92 14.00 -23.78
CA GLY A 359 -6.95 13.32 -24.64
C GLY A 359 -5.57 13.99 -24.60
N PRO A 360 -4.56 13.31 -25.17
CA PRO A 360 -3.19 13.85 -25.25
C PRO A 360 -3.11 15.12 -26.12
N ASP A 361 -4.00 15.25 -27.09
CA ASP A 361 -4.08 16.40 -28.02
C ASP A 361 -4.43 17.72 -27.35
N GLU A 362 -5.07 17.69 -26.16
CA GLU A 362 -5.42 18.89 -25.43
C GLU A 362 -4.21 19.54 -24.72
N GLY A 363 -3.07 18.83 -24.66
CA GLY A 363 -1.82 19.36 -24.10
C GLY A 363 -1.90 19.75 -22.62
N VAL A 364 -2.87 19.19 -21.89
CA VAL A 364 -3.08 19.46 -20.45
C VAL A 364 -2.03 18.70 -19.64
N ASP A 365 -1.29 19.43 -18.79
CA ASP A 365 -0.29 18.83 -17.92
C ASP A 365 -0.93 17.97 -16.81
N HIS A 366 -0.09 17.14 -16.19
CA HIS A 366 -0.54 16.16 -15.20
C HIS A 366 -1.22 16.83 -14.00
N VAL A 367 -0.65 17.94 -13.53
CA VAL A 367 -1.13 18.71 -12.38
C VAL A 367 -2.52 19.29 -12.67
N THR A 368 -2.67 19.94 -13.82
CA THR A 368 -3.95 20.55 -14.22
C THR A 368 -5.02 19.48 -14.47
N SER A 369 -4.66 18.34 -15.07
CA SER A 369 -5.59 17.23 -15.30
C SER A 369 -6.18 16.70 -13.99
N ARG A 370 -5.35 16.52 -12.95
CA ARG A 370 -5.84 16.17 -11.61
C ARG A 370 -6.74 17.26 -11.04
N ASN A 371 -6.32 18.53 -11.07
CA ASN A 371 -7.16 19.64 -10.58
C ASN A 371 -8.54 19.67 -11.25
N ILE A 372 -8.61 19.52 -12.58
CA ILE A 372 -9.88 19.48 -13.32
C ILE A 372 -10.78 18.32 -12.86
N GLY A 373 -10.20 17.15 -12.60
CA GLY A 373 -10.94 16.01 -12.07
C GLY A 373 -11.57 16.30 -10.70
N PHE A 374 -10.82 16.96 -9.81
CA PHE A 374 -11.33 17.39 -8.52
C PHE A 374 -12.39 18.50 -8.65
N ASP A 375 -12.19 19.47 -9.55
CA ASP A 375 -13.13 20.55 -9.83
C ASP A 375 -14.47 20.01 -10.34
N MET A 376 -14.43 18.96 -11.17
CA MET A 376 -15.65 18.29 -11.65
C MET A 376 -16.53 17.77 -10.51
N CYS A 377 -15.95 17.26 -9.42
CA CYS A 377 -16.71 16.85 -8.24
C CYS A 377 -17.01 18.03 -7.30
N ARG A 378 -16.16 19.07 -7.28
CA ARG A 378 -16.33 20.26 -6.45
C ARG A 378 -17.54 21.10 -6.90
N ASP A 379 -17.67 21.29 -8.21
CA ASP A 379 -18.72 22.10 -8.83
C ASP A 379 -20.07 21.38 -8.88
N ASP A 380 -20.04 20.05 -8.81
CA ASP A 380 -21.23 19.21 -8.89
C ASP A 380 -21.82 18.90 -7.50
N ASN A 381 -23.03 19.41 -7.25
CA ASN A 381 -23.75 19.16 -6.00
C ASN A 381 -24.20 17.71 -5.83
N ASP A 382 -24.34 16.95 -6.94
CA ASP A 382 -24.70 15.53 -6.90
C ASP A 382 -23.50 14.62 -6.57
N CYS A 383 -22.27 15.16 -6.63
CA CYS A 383 -21.06 14.42 -6.23
C CYS A 383 -20.95 14.37 -4.69
N GLU A 384 -20.99 13.16 -4.12
CA GLU A 384 -20.71 12.91 -2.71
C GLU A 384 -19.27 12.44 -2.48
N TYR A 385 -18.70 11.67 -3.42
CA TYR A 385 -17.34 11.16 -3.32
C TYR A 385 -16.58 11.27 -4.65
N PHE A 386 -15.30 11.59 -4.55
CA PHE A 386 -14.34 11.54 -5.64
C PHE A 386 -13.40 10.35 -5.44
N PHE A 387 -13.36 9.43 -6.39
CA PHE A 387 -12.49 8.26 -6.37
C PHE A 387 -11.40 8.42 -7.41
N SER A 388 -10.19 8.74 -6.96
CA SER A 388 -9.01 8.87 -7.81
C SER A 388 -8.35 7.51 -8.00
N MET A 389 -8.00 7.18 -9.23
CA MET A 389 -7.33 5.95 -9.62
C MET A 389 -6.31 6.21 -10.72
N ASP A 390 -5.08 5.79 -10.49
CA ASP A 390 -4.05 5.77 -11.51
C ASP A 390 -4.07 4.41 -12.25
N ALA A 391 -3.64 4.41 -13.51
CA ALA A 391 -3.72 3.24 -14.39
C ALA A 391 -2.86 2.05 -13.94
N ASP A 392 -1.82 2.30 -13.14
CA ASP A 392 -0.92 1.28 -12.59
C ASP A 392 -1.51 0.49 -11.41
N VAL A 393 -2.75 0.80 -11.00
CA VAL A 393 -3.45 0.13 -9.90
C VAL A 393 -4.26 -1.06 -10.40
N VAL A 394 -3.96 -2.23 -9.84
CA VAL A 394 -4.70 -3.47 -10.08
C VAL A 394 -5.73 -3.69 -8.99
N MET A 395 -6.99 -3.41 -9.31
CA MET A 395 -8.13 -3.69 -8.43
C MET A 395 -8.57 -5.15 -8.58
N LYS A 396 -8.31 -5.97 -7.55
CA LYS A 396 -8.78 -7.37 -7.52
C LYS A 396 -10.11 -7.51 -6.79
N ASN A 397 -10.38 -6.62 -5.84
CA ASN A 397 -11.61 -6.65 -5.05
C ASN A 397 -12.71 -5.80 -5.69
N GLU A 398 -13.77 -6.45 -6.18
CA GLU A 398 -14.93 -5.83 -6.83
C GLU A 398 -15.76 -4.95 -5.88
N ASP A 399 -15.73 -5.22 -4.58
CA ASP A 399 -16.51 -4.52 -3.55
C ASP A 399 -15.75 -3.34 -2.91
N VAL A 400 -14.56 -3.00 -3.42
CA VAL A 400 -13.70 -1.95 -2.86
C VAL A 400 -14.42 -0.62 -2.64
N LEU A 401 -15.17 -0.14 -3.64
CA LEU A 401 -15.81 1.17 -3.54
C LEU A 401 -16.88 1.20 -2.45
N LYS A 402 -17.65 0.10 -2.31
CA LYS A 402 -18.61 -0.08 -1.22
C LYS A 402 -17.92 -0.05 0.13
N ILE A 403 -16.86 -0.84 0.29
CA ILE A 403 -16.09 -0.93 1.55
C ILE A 403 -15.53 0.44 1.94
N LEU A 404 -14.95 1.18 1.01
CA LEU A 404 -14.36 2.50 1.30
C LEU A 404 -15.43 3.54 1.70
N ILE A 405 -16.60 3.52 1.05
CA ILE A 405 -17.73 4.41 1.39
C ILE A 405 -18.32 4.04 2.75
N GLU A 406 -18.47 2.75 3.05
CA GLU A 406 -18.99 2.26 4.33
C GLU A 406 -18.14 2.71 5.51
N LEU A 407 -16.82 2.84 5.33
CA LEU A 407 -15.90 3.31 6.38
C LEU A 407 -16.09 4.78 6.75
N ASN A 408 -16.80 5.56 5.92
CA ASN A 408 -17.22 6.94 6.16
C ASN A 408 -16.11 7.84 6.70
N LYS A 409 -14.94 7.78 6.05
CA LYS A 409 -13.78 8.64 6.36
C LYS A 409 -13.70 9.79 5.35
N PRO A 410 -13.20 10.97 5.77
CA PRO A 410 -13.09 12.13 4.88
C PRO A 410 -12.14 11.87 3.70
N PHE A 411 -11.04 11.18 3.99
CA PHE A 411 -10.05 10.75 3.00
C PHE A 411 -9.63 9.32 3.34
N ILE A 412 -9.78 8.38 2.41
CA ILE A 412 -9.38 6.99 2.62
C ILE A 412 -8.77 6.36 1.38
N THR A 413 -7.71 5.59 1.56
CA THR A 413 -7.07 4.81 0.51
C THR A 413 -7.05 3.32 0.86
N PRO A 414 -7.34 2.43 -0.10
CA PRO A 414 -7.05 1.01 0.05
C PRO A 414 -5.53 0.79 -0.04
N MET A 415 -4.99 -0.02 0.87
CA MET A 415 -3.57 -0.38 0.82
C MET A 415 -3.29 -1.25 -0.41
N MET A 416 -2.41 -0.77 -1.28
CA MET A 416 -1.90 -1.46 -2.45
C MET A 416 -0.40 -1.67 -2.30
N SER A 417 0.12 -2.81 -2.74
CA SER A 417 1.55 -3.13 -2.64
C SER A 417 2.05 -3.81 -3.91
N LYS A 418 3.31 -3.56 -4.27
CA LYS A 418 3.98 -4.26 -5.36
C LYS A 418 4.23 -5.72 -4.95
N PRO A 419 3.86 -6.73 -5.77
CA PRO A 419 4.09 -8.14 -5.43
C PRO A 419 5.55 -8.44 -5.11
N GLY A 420 5.81 -9.16 -4.02
CA GLY A 420 7.17 -9.54 -3.60
C GLY A 420 8.06 -8.39 -3.11
N ARG A 421 7.54 -7.17 -2.98
CA ARG A 421 8.27 -6.00 -2.48
C ARG A 421 7.51 -5.33 -1.32
N LEU A 422 8.20 -4.46 -0.58
CA LEU A 422 7.59 -3.65 0.48
C LEU A 422 7.03 -2.32 -0.02
N TRP A 423 7.26 -1.98 -1.30
CA TRP A 423 6.77 -0.74 -1.89
C TRP A 423 5.24 -0.75 -1.96
N SER A 424 4.63 0.27 -1.37
CA SER A 424 3.17 0.45 -1.29
C SER A 424 2.77 1.88 -1.66
N ASN A 425 1.46 2.11 -1.82
CA ASN A 425 0.87 3.40 -2.16
C ASN A 425 0.75 4.39 -0.98
N PHE A 426 1.54 4.21 0.08
CA PHE A 426 1.53 5.10 1.24
C PHE A 426 2.89 5.17 1.91
N TRP A 427 3.17 6.27 2.62
CA TRP A 427 4.35 6.37 3.49
C TRP A 427 3.93 6.46 4.94
N GLY A 428 4.59 5.73 5.83
CA GLY A 428 4.30 5.76 7.26
C GLY A 428 4.92 6.94 8.01
N ALA A 429 5.99 7.53 7.47
CA ALA A 429 6.68 8.68 8.07
C ALA A 429 7.25 9.60 6.98
N LEU A 430 7.62 10.81 7.38
CA LEU A 430 8.35 11.77 6.54
C LEU A 430 9.69 12.11 7.17
N SER A 431 10.69 12.39 6.32
CA SER A 431 11.94 13.00 6.74
C SER A 431 11.72 14.47 7.12
N ALA A 432 12.74 15.11 7.71
CA ALA A 432 12.68 16.54 8.03
C ALA A 432 12.47 17.42 6.78
N ASP A 433 12.92 16.96 5.62
CA ASP A 433 12.77 17.64 4.32
C ASP A 433 11.42 17.35 3.64
N GLY A 434 10.55 16.55 4.26
CA GLY A 434 9.23 16.19 3.72
C GLY A 434 9.23 15.03 2.73
N TYR A 435 10.36 14.34 2.56
CA TYR A 435 10.50 13.16 1.70
C TYR A 435 10.19 11.85 2.44
N TYR A 436 10.24 10.73 1.72
CA TYR A 436 10.01 9.39 2.25
C TYR A 436 10.88 9.10 3.48
N ALA A 437 10.22 8.66 4.56
CA ALA A 437 10.86 7.97 5.66
C ALA A 437 10.05 6.71 6.03
N ARG A 438 10.76 5.67 6.45
CA ARG A 438 10.13 4.43 6.91
C ARG A 438 9.68 4.58 8.37
N SER A 439 8.40 4.35 8.65
CA SER A 439 7.91 4.25 10.04
C SER A 439 8.26 2.91 10.66
N GLU A 440 8.26 2.85 11.99
CA GLU A 440 8.55 1.63 12.75
C GLU A 440 7.58 0.48 12.45
N ASP A 441 6.33 0.79 12.14
CA ASP A 441 5.25 -0.16 11.88
C ASP A 441 4.97 -0.43 10.40
N TYR A 442 5.69 0.22 9.48
CA TYR A 442 5.44 0.14 8.04
C TYR A 442 5.43 -1.31 7.52
N VAL A 443 6.45 -2.09 7.88
CA VAL A 443 6.59 -3.48 7.42
C VAL A 443 5.46 -4.36 7.99
N ASP A 444 5.07 -4.13 9.24
CA ASP A 444 4.01 -4.88 9.88
C ASP A 444 2.63 -4.57 9.26
N ILE A 445 2.40 -3.34 8.81
CA ILE A 445 1.17 -2.93 8.10
C ILE A 445 1.13 -3.53 6.69
N VAL A 446 2.22 -3.40 5.92
CA VAL A 446 2.31 -3.89 4.54
C VAL A 446 2.19 -5.42 4.46
N GLN A 447 2.80 -6.14 5.42
CA GLN A 447 2.71 -7.61 5.48
C GLN A 447 1.39 -8.12 6.07
N GLY A 448 0.48 -7.24 6.50
CA GLY A 448 -0.79 -7.64 7.10
C GLY A 448 -0.66 -8.25 8.49
N ARG A 449 0.46 -8.03 9.20
CA ARG A 449 0.60 -8.43 10.62
C ARG A 449 -0.24 -7.54 11.53
N ARG A 450 -0.35 -6.26 11.18
CA ARG A 450 -1.24 -5.30 11.84
C ARG A 450 -2.28 -4.84 10.83
N VAL A 451 -3.53 -5.24 11.08
CA VAL A 451 -4.66 -4.93 10.21
C VAL A 451 -5.56 -3.89 10.86
N GLY A 452 -5.96 -2.86 10.09
CA GLY A 452 -6.82 -1.78 10.56
C GLY A 452 -6.90 -0.59 9.60
N ILE A 453 -7.27 0.56 10.15
CA ILE A 453 -7.29 1.87 9.48
C ILE A 453 -6.21 2.74 10.12
N TRP A 454 -5.29 3.25 9.31
CA TRP A 454 -4.07 3.92 9.74
C TRP A 454 -4.06 5.36 9.25
N ASN A 455 -3.87 6.33 10.13
CA ASN A 455 -3.60 7.71 9.73
C ASN A 455 -2.13 7.82 9.29
N VAL A 456 -1.91 8.23 8.04
CA VAL A 456 -0.59 8.28 7.41
C VAL A 456 -0.31 9.66 6.80
N PRO A 457 0.97 10.07 6.69
CA PRO A 457 1.33 11.37 6.13
C PRO A 457 1.29 11.47 4.60
N TYR A 458 1.32 10.36 3.87
CA TYR A 458 1.35 10.37 2.40
C TYR A 458 0.63 9.16 1.83
N VAL A 459 -0.09 9.39 0.74
CA VAL A 459 -0.91 8.42 0.00
C VAL A 459 -0.84 8.76 -1.49
N SER A 460 -0.86 7.75 -2.35
CA SER A 460 -0.73 7.91 -3.80
C SER A 460 -1.57 6.86 -4.55
N GLN A 461 -1.64 7.01 -5.88
CA GLN A 461 -2.27 6.12 -6.86
C GLN A 461 -3.78 5.89 -6.76
N VAL A 462 -4.30 5.54 -5.59
CA VAL A 462 -5.72 5.27 -5.40
C VAL A 462 -6.20 5.85 -4.08
N TYR A 463 -7.25 6.65 -4.11
CA TYR A 463 -7.86 7.21 -2.90
C TYR A 463 -9.28 7.70 -3.15
N LEU A 464 -10.10 7.63 -2.11
CA LEU A 464 -11.46 8.14 -2.05
C LEU A 464 -11.49 9.38 -1.16
N VAL A 465 -11.99 10.49 -1.69
CA VAL A 465 -12.15 11.76 -0.98
C VAL A 465 -13.62 12.13 -0.95
N ARG A 466 -14.10 12.61 0.20
CA ARG A 466 -15.48 13.08 0.34
C ARG A 466 -15.61 14.51 -0.19
N ALA A 467 -16.67 14.76 -0.96
CA ALA A 467 -16.86 16.02 -1.69
C ALA A 467 -17.09 17.23 -0.77
N ASP A 468 -17.57 17.01 0.47
CA ASP A 468 -17.69 18.08 1.48
C ASP A 468 -16.33 18.67 1.88
N ILE A 469 -15.28 17.84 1.97
CA ILE A 469 -13.91 18.28 2.25
C ILE A 469 -13.35 19.03 1.05
N LEU A 470 -13.61 18.55 -0.17
CA LEU A 470 -13.20 19.22 -1.41
C LEU A 470 -13.82 20.61 -1.57
N ARG A 471 -15.08 20.79 -1.14
CA ARG A 471 -15.79 22.08 -1.22
C ARG A 471 -15.43 23.05 -0.09
N ASN A 472 -15.25 22.55 1.13
CA ASN A 472 -15.09 23.41 2.31
C ASN A 472 -13.64 23.65 2.72
N GLU A 473 -12.79 22.63 2.69
CA GLU A 473 -11.43 22.68 3.26
C GLU A 473 -10.36 22.76 2.17
N LEU A 474 -10.58 22.09 1.04
CA LEU A 474 -9.65 22.04 -0.08
C LEU A 474 -10.18 22.85 -1.28
N ASN A 475 -10.54 24.11 -1.04
CA ASN A 475 -11.11 25.00 -2.07
C ASN A 475 -10.05 25.68 -2.96
N ALA A 476 -8.76 25.45 -2.70
CA ALA A 476 -7.69 26.02 -3.50
C ALA A 476 -7.71 25.41 -4.92
N PRO A 477 -7.50 26.22 -5.98
CA PRO A 477 -7.43 25.70 -7.35
C PRO A 477 -6.15 24.90 -7.62
N ASP A 478 -5.05 25.23 -6.93
CA ASP A 478 -3.72 24.72 -7.28
C ASP A 478 -3.27 23.56 -6.38
N LEU A 479 -4.15 22.61 -6.03
CA LEU A 479 -3.87 21.61 -4.98
C LEU A 479 -2.63 20.75 -5.24
N PHE A 480 -2.32 20.49 -6.52
CA PHE A 480 -1.22 19.64 -6.94
C PHE A 480 0.03 20.43 -7.38
N GLN A 481 -0.01 21.77 -7.43
CA GLN A 481 1.11 22.55 -7.96
C GLN A 481 2.13 22.88 -6.88
N SER A 482 3.42 22.61 -7.12
CA SER A 482 4.53 23.07 -6.26
C SER A 482 5.79 23.30 -7.10
N ALA A 483 6.64 24.24 -6.67
CA ALA A 483 7.90 24.53 -7.35
C ALA A 483 9.02 23.54 -7.01
N THR A 484 8.90 22.80 -5.90
CA THR A 484 9.97 21.95 -5.34
C THR A 484 9.55 20.52 -5.08
N LEU A 485 8.25 20.25 -4.98
CA LEU A 485 7.71 18.94 -4.63
C LEU A 485 6.97 18.34 -5.84
N ASP A 486 7.05 17.02 -5.96
CA ASP A 486 6.22 16.22 -6.84
C ASP A 486 4.71 16.51 -6.62
N PRO A 487 3.86 16.43 -7.67
CA PRO A 487 2.43 16.74 -7.56
C PRO A 487 1.69 15.99 -6.45
N ASP A 488 1.98 14.69 -6.26
CA ASP A 488 1.32 13.89 -5.23
C ASP A 488 1.81 14.27 -3.82
N MET A 489 3.09 14.62 -3.70
CA MET A 489 3.66 15.15 -2.45
C MET A 489 3.08 16.53 -2.10
N ALA A 490 2.94 17.40 -3.10
CA ALA A 490 2.37 18.73 -2.96
C ALA A 490 0.91 18.65 -2.49
N PHE A 491 0.13 17.75 -3.11
CA PHE A 491 -1.23 17.46 -2.69
C PHE A 491 -1.30 16.98 -1.24
N CYS A 492 -0.55 15.94 -0.89
CA CYS A 492 -0.52 15.42 0.48
C CYS A 492 -0.08 16.50 1.48
N SER A 493 0.85 17.38 1.11
CA SER A 493 1.27 18.49 1.97
C SER A 493 0.14 19.47 2.24
N ARG A 494 -0.57 19.91 1.19
CA ARG A 494 -1.70 20.84 1.36
C ARG A 494 -2.83 20.23 2.19
N VAL A 495 -3.11 18.94 2.00
CA VAL A 495 -4.11 18.21 2.81
C VAL A 495 -3.71 18.22 4.29
N ARG A 496 -2.43 17.99 4.60
CA ARG A 496 -1.90 18.05 5.98
C ARG A 496 -1.94 19.47 6.55
N ASP A 497 -1.66 20.48 5.75
CA ASP A 497 -1.67 21.89 6.18
C ASP A 497 -3.07 22.35 6.59
N GLN A 498 -4.12 21.80 5.97
CA GLN A 498 -5.51 22.01 6.39
C GLN A 498 -5.94 21.16 7.60
N GLY A 499 -5.10 20.22 8.05
CA GLY A 499 -5.37 19.35 9.18
C GLY A 499 -6.34 18.19 8.90
N VAL A 500 -6.52 17.84 7.62
CA VAL A 500 -7.29 16.67 7.19
C VAL A 500 -6.45 15.41 7.35
N PHE A 501 -7.02 14.35 7.93
CA PHE A 501 -6.32 13.08 8.07
C PHE A 501 -6.48 12.21 6.82
N MET A 502 -5.36 11.66 6.35
CA MET A 502 -5.33 10.67 5.27
C MET A 502 -5.29 9.28 5.88
N PHE A 503 -6.30 8.46 5.61
CA PHE A 503 -6.42 7.13 6.18
C PHE A 503 -6.07 6.04 5.16
N VAL A 504 -5.28 5.05 5.54
CA VAL A 504 -5.04 3.80 4.78
C VAL A 504 -5.78 2.66 5.44
N THR A 505 -6.54 1.88 4.67
CA THR A 505 -7.14 0.62 5.15
C THR A 505 -6.40 -0.58 4.57
N ASN A 506 -6.03 -1.53 5.44
CA ASN A 506 -5.51 -2.84 5.04
C ASN A 506 -6.38 -3.99 5.59
N MET A 507 -7.65 -3.71 5.90
CA MET A 507 -8.61 -4.70 6.42
C MET A 507 -8.90 -5.86 5.46
N HIS A 508 -8.83 -5.57 4.17
CA HIS A 508 -9.02 -6.54 3.10
C HIS A 508 -7.85 -6.47 2.13
N THR A 509 -7.66 -7.54 1.37
CA THR A 509 -6.79 -7.51 0.20
C THR A 509 -7.55 -6.82 -0.93
N TYR A 510 -7.17 -5.59 -1.27
CA TYR A 510 -7.84 -4.79 -2.29
C TYR A 510 -7.26 -5.03 -3.69
N GLY A 511 -5.94 -5.21 -3.77
CA GLY A 511 -5.24 -5.22 -5.04
C GLY A 511 -3.72 -5.12 -4.92
N ARG A 512 -3.09 -4.68 -6.00
CA ARG A 512 -1.62 -4.53 -6.13
C ARG A 512 -1.28 -3.37 -7.07
N ILE A 513 0.00 -3.02 -7.14
CA ILE A 513 0.53 -1.96 -8.00
C ILE A 513 1.42 -2.61 -9.06
N LEU A 514 1.25 -2.20 -10.32
CA LEU A 514 2.09 -2.62 -11.44
C LEU A 514 3.48 -2.00 -11.38
N ASN A 515 4.43 -2.62 -12.07
CA ASN A 515 5.71 -2.05 -12.36
C ASN A 515 5.72 -1.46 -13.78
N THR A 516 5.90 -0.14 -13.89
CA THR A 516 5.85 0.61 -15.17
C THR A 516 7.21 1.16 -15.61
N GLU A 517 8.26 1.00 -14.80
CA GLU A 517 9.55 1.69 -14.96
C GLU A 517 10.28 1.40 -16.31
N ASN A 518 10.08 0.22 -16.90
CA ASN A 518 10.79 -0.24 -18.11
C ASN A 518 9.85 -0.72 -19.22
N TYR A 519 8.61 -0.25 -19.26
CA TYR A 519 7.66 -0.71 -20.29
C TYR A 519 8.04 -0.17 -21.68
N GLN A 520 8.20 -1.09 -22.64
CA GLN A 520 8.54 -0.78 -24.03
C GLN A 520 7.30 -0.93 -24.93
N THR A 521 7.24 -0.14 -26.00
CA THR A 521 6.11 -0.11 -26.95
C THR A 521 6.51 -0.51 -28.38
N ASP A 522 7.57 -1.31 -28.52
CA ASP A 522 8.15 -1.66 -29.82
C ASP A 522 7.42 -2.83 -30.52
N HIS A 523 6.52 -3.50 -29.80
CA HIS A 523 5.78 -4.68 -30.27
C HIS A 523 4.29 -4.39 -30.45
N LEU A 524 3.59 -5.25 -31.19
CA LEU A 524 2.13 -5.14 -31.35
C LEU A 524 1.44 -5.42 -30.00
N HIS A 525 1.86 -6.50 -29.33
CA HIS A 525 1.34 -6.91 -28.02
C HIS A 525 2.41 -6.85 -26.92
N ASN A 526 2.77 -5.63 -26.52
CA ASN A 526 3.83 -5.37 -25.52
C ASN A 526 3.62 -6.06 -24.16
N ASP A 527 2.37 -6.31 -23.77
CA ASP A 527 2.02 -7.03 -22.54
C ASP A 527 2.62 -8.46 -22.51
N LEU A 528 2.92 -9.09 -23.65
CA LEU A 528 3.54 -10.41 -23.71
C LEU A 528 4.94 -10.45 -23.08
N TRP A 529 5.69 -9.33 -23.13
CA TRP A 529 7.04 -9.21 -22.57
C TRP A 529 7.07 -8.91 -21.07
N GLN A 530 5.91 -8.74 -20.43
CA GLN A 530 5.80 -8.32 -19.03
C GLN A 530 5.96 -9.45 -17.99
N ILE A 531 6.36 -10.65 -18.41
CA ILE A 531 6.55 -11.81 -17.51
C ILE A 531 7.59 -11.56 -16.42
N PHE A 532 8.59 -10.70 -16.64
CA PHE A 532 9.62 -10.38 -15.65
C PHE A 532 9.17 -9.32 -14.65
N ASP A 533 8.61 -8.22 -15.14
CA ASP A 533 8.27 -7.06 -14.32
C ASP A 533 6.95 -7.25 -13.57
N ASN A 534 5.97 -7.90 -14.21
CA ASN A 534 4.61 -8.06 -13.69
C ASN A 534 4.14 -9.54 -13.81
N PRO A 535 4.82 -10.50 -13.15
CA PRO A 535 4.57 -11.93 -13.34
C PRO A 535 3.15 -12.36 -12.96
N VAL A 536 2.57 -11.78 -11.91
CA VAL A 536 1.22 -12.15 -11.43
C VAL A 536 0.12 -11.71 -12.39
N ASP A 537 0.25 -10.48 -12.93
CA ASP A 537 -0.70 -9.97 -13.92
C ASP A 537 -0.55 -10.66 -15.27
N TRP A 538 0.69 -10.99 -15.64
CA TRP A 538 0.98 -11.81 -16.82
C TRP A 538 0.37 -13.21 -16.69
N GLU A 539 0.49 -13.86 -15.51
CA GLU A 539 -0.13 -15.15 -15.22
C GLU A 539 -1.66 -15.07 -15.33
N GLU A 540 -2.31 -14.09 -14.69
CA GLU A 540 -3.77 -13.93 -14.74
C GLU A 540 -4.30 -13.67 -16.15
N ARG A 541 -3.53 -13.01 -17.03
CA ARG A 541 -3.93 -12.71 -18.41
C ARG A 541 -3.64 -13.86 -19.38
N TYR A 542 -2.48 -14.49 -19.28
CA TYR A 542 -1.98 -15.40 -20.30
C TYR A 542 -2.01 -16.87 -19.91
N ILE A 543 -1.96 -17.19 -18.62
CA ILE A 543 -2.03 -18.58 -18.15
C ILE A 543 -3.47 -19.00 -17.94
N HIS A 544 -3.79 -20.22 -18.36
CA HIS A 544 -5.15 -20.75 -18.27
C HIS A 544 -5.61 -20.79 -16.79
N PRO A 545 -6.82 -20.30 -16.43
CA PRO A 545 -7.27 -20.23 -15.03
C PRO A 545 -7.29 -21.58 -14.30
N ASN A 546 -7.43 -22.66 -15.05
CA ASN A 546 -7.41 -24.02 -14.53
C ASN A 546 -6.01 -24.65 -14.42
N TYR A 547 -4.95 -23.95 -14.82
CA TYR A 547 -3.58 -24.45 -14.77
C TYR A 547 -3.18 -24.87 -13.34
N SER A 548 -3.53 -24.08 -12.32
CA SER A 548 -3.22 -24.42 -10.92
C SER A 548 -3.89 -25.72 -10.43
N ARG A 549 -4.94 -26.20 -11.10
CA ARG A 549 -5.60 -27.49 -10.77
C ARG A 549 -4.85 -28.70 -11.32
N ILE A 550 -3.94 -28.52 -12.29
CA ILE A 550 -3.06 -29.57 -12.81
C ILE A 550 -2.19 -30.13 -11.69
N MET A 551 -1.68 -29.25 -10.81
CA MET A 551 -0.90 -29.66 -9.66
C MET A 551 -1.71 -30.50 -8.65
N LYS A 552 -3.05 -30.54 -8.76
CA LYS A 552 -3.96 -31.35 -7.91
C LYS A 552 -4.54 -32.59 -8.61
N ASP A 553 -4.07 -32.94 -9.81
CA ASP A 553 -4.51 -34.11 -10.60
C ASP A 553 -5.94 -34.09 -11.13
N GLU A 554 -6.57 -32.91 -11.22
CA GLU A 554 -8.00 -32.81 -11.58
C GLU A 554 -8.26 -32.65 -13.08
N LEU A 555 -7.24 -32.32 -13.90
CA LEU A 555 -7.45 -31.87 -15.29
C LEU A 555 -6.43 -32.39 -16.31
N ILE A 556 -5.62 -33.35 -15.92
CA ILE A 556 -4.63 -33.95 -16.81
C ILE A 556 -5.29 -35.11 -17.54
N GLU A 557 -5.29 -35.05 -18.87
CA GLU A 557 -5.74 -36.15 -19.71
C GLU A 557 -4.52 -36.91 -20.25
N THR A 558 -4.63 -38.24 -20.36
CA THR A 558 -3.62 -39.08 -21.01
C THR A 558 -4.22 -39.71 -22.26
N PRO A 559 -4.27 -38.99 -23.40
CA PRO A 559 -4.89 -39.51 -24.63
C PRO A 559 -4.18 -40.74 -25.19
N CYS A 560 -2.86 -40.85 -24.98
CA CYS A 560 -2.05 -42.00 -25.37
C CYS A 560 -1.11 -42.40 -24.21
N PRO A 561 -0.52 -43.62 -24.21
CA PRO A 561 0.48 -44.00 -23.22
C PRO A 561 1.63 -43.00 -23.16
N ASP A 562 1.97 -42.50 -21.97
CA ASP A 562 3.02 -41.50 -21.72
C ASP A 562 2.90 -40.19 -22.53
N VAL A 563 1.68 -39.89 -23.01
CA VAL A 563 1.33 -38.60 -23.62
C VAL A 563 0.36 -37.89 -22.69
N PHE A 564 0.77 -36.75 -22.16
CA PHE A 564 -0.01 -35.94 -21.23
C PHE A 564 -0.61 -34.74 -21.96
N TRP A 565 -1.84 -34.38 -21.62
CA TRP A 565 -2.56 -33.27 -22.21
C TRP A 565 -3.18 -32.39 -21.13
N PHE A 566 -2.82 -31.12 -21.12
CA PHE A 566 -3.21 -30.19 -20.06
C PHE A 566 -3.37 -28.75 -20.54
N PRO A 567 -4.23 -27.93 -19.91
CA PRO A 567 -4.39 -26.53 -20.28
C PRO A 567 -3.22 -25.65 -19.79
N ILE A 568 -2.67 -24.80 -20.65
CA ILE A 568 -1.55 -23.91 -20.28
C ILE A 568 -1.84 -22.44 -20.59
N PHE A 569 -2.35 -22.11 -21.77
CA PHE A 569 -2.58 -20.73 -22.22
C PHE A 569 -4.06 -20.37 -22.27
N THR A 570 -4.36 -19.09 -22.06
CA THR A 570 -5.67 -18.50 -22.36
C THR A 570 -5.85 -18.36 -23.87
N THR A 571 -7.09 -18.18 -24.32
CA THR A 571 -7.36 -17.91 -25.74
C THR A 571 -6.67 -16.63 -26.21
N VAL A 572 -6.65 -15.60 -25.34
CA VAL A 572 -6.00 -14.31 -25.58
C VAL A 572 -4.49 -14.47 -25.77
N ALA A 573 -3.83 -15.28 -24.93
CA ALA A 573 -2.40 -15.57 -25.11
C ALA A 573 -2.10 -16.16 -26.49
N CYS A 574 -2.94 -17.11 -26.92
CA CYS A 574 -2.77 -17.72 -28.22
C CYS A 574 -2.99 -16.73 -29.37
N ASP A 575 -4.02 -15.89 -29.28
CA ASP A 575 -4.31 -14.88 -30.30
C ASP A 575 -3.20 -13.84 -30.41
N HIS A 576 -2.76 -13.28 -29.27
CA HIS A 576 -1.68 -12.29 -29.24
C HIS A 576 -0.37 -12.86 -29.78
N LEU A 577 -0.03 -14.13 -29.45
CA LEU A 577 1.16 -14.78 -30.00
C LEU A 577 1.06 -14.98 -31.51
N VAL A 578 -0.10 -15.39 -32.04
CA VAL A 578 -0.29 -15.55 -33.49
C VAL A 578 -0.20 -14.20 -34.22
N GLU A 579 -0.85 -13.17 -33.68
CA GLU A 579 -0.84 -11.82 -34.24
C GLU A 579 0.56 -11.21 -34.28
N GLU A 580 1.36 -11.41 -33.24
CA GLU A 580 2.75 -10.94 -33.20
C GLU A 580 3.63 -11.65 -34.26
N MET A 581 3.44 -12.97 -34.43
CA MET A 581 4.16 -13.75 -35.44
C MET A 581 3.78 -13.35 -36.87
N GLU A 582 2.49 -13.12 -37.12
CA GLU A 582 2.02 -12.63 -38.43
C GLU A 582 2.42 -11.16 -38.69
N ASN A 583 2.50 -10.32 -37.66
CA ASN A 583 3.01 -8.96 -37.76
C ASN A 583 4.50 -8.92 -38.13
N PHE A 584 5.31 -9.83 -37.59
CA PHE A 584 6.70 -9.98 -38.02
C PHE A 584 6.80 -10.40 -39.48
N GLY A 585 5.94 -11.31 -39.94
CA GLY A 585 5.70 -11.63 -41.36
C GLY A 585 6.83 -12.31 -42.11
N GLN A 586 8.04 -12.40 -41.54
CA GLN A 586 9.22 -13.03 -42.15
C GLN A 586 9.25 -14.54 -41.86
N TRP A 587 8.24 -15.25 -42.32
CA TRP A 587 8.18 -16.71 -42.23
C TRP A 587 9.31 -17.37 -43.04
N SER A 588 9.89 -18.48 -42.55
CA SER A 588 10.86 -19.27 -43.32
C SER A 588 10.25 -19.89 -44.57
N GLY A 589 11.09 -20.07 -45.59
CA GLY A 589 10.68 -20.57 -46.91
C GLY A 589 10.52 -22.10 -46.97
N GLY A 590 10.60 -22.80 -45.83
CA GLY A 590 10.55 -24.27 -45.77
C GLY A 590 11.70 -24.95 -46.51
N GLY A 591 12.88 -24.32 -46.58
CA GLY A 591 14.07 -24.88 -47.22
C GLY A 591 15.22 -25.03 -46.24
N ASN A 592 16.07 -26.06 -46.41
CA ASN A 592 17.08 -26.45 -45.41
C ASN A 592 18.20 -25.41 -45.13
N VAL A 593 18.20 -24.26 -45.79
CA VAL A 593 19.23 -23.22 -45.62
C VAL A 593 18.52 -21.95 -45.14
N ASP A 594 18.65 -21.67 -43.85
CA ASP A 594 18.17 -20.43 -43.25
C ASP A 594 19.35 -19.63 -42.69
N THR A 595 19.65 -18.49 -43.32
CA THR A 595 20.74 -17.59 -42.92
C THR A 595 20.44 -16.79 -41.65
N ARG A 596 19.24 -16.91 -41.09
CA ARG A 596 18.78 -16.21 -39.89
C ARG A 596 19.00 -17.01 -38.61
N ILE A 597 19.43 -18.27 -38.74
CA ILE A 597 19.78 -19.16 -37.63
C ILE A 597 21.31 -19.23 -37.50
N GLN A 598 21.81 -19.30 -36.26
CA GLN A 598 23.24 -19.45 -35.98
C GLN A 598 23.73 -20.82 -36.50
N GLY A 599 24.37 -20.83 -37.68
CA GLY A 599 24.82 -22.05 -38.37
C GLY A 599 24.32 -22.21 -39.81
N GLY A 600 23.35 -21.40 -40.28
CA GLY A 600 22.99 -21.29 -41.70
C GLY A 600 22.24 -22.48 -42.32
N TYR A 601 21.97 -23.54 -41.55
CA TYR A 601 21.29 -24.76 -42.02
C TYR A 601 20.21 -25.17 -41.03
N GLU A 602 18.99 -25.28 -41.53
CA GLU A 602 17.81 -25.65 -40.75
C GLU A 602 17.59 -27.15 -40.88
N ASN A 603 17.77 -27.88 -39.77
CA ASN A 603 17.66 -29.34 -39.74
C ASN A 603 16.23 -29.81 -39.97
N VAL A 604 15.24 -28.95 -39.71
CA VAL A 604 13.80 -29.18 -39.82
C VAL A 604 13.19 -28.06 -40.67
N PRO A 605 13.07 -28.22 -42.00
CA PRO A 605 12.56 -27.15 -42.85
C PRO A 605 11.04 -27.00 -42.67
N THR A 606 10.65 -26.27 -41.64
CA THR A 606 9.28 -25.81 -41.39
C THR A 606 9.11 -24.38 -41.90
N ILE A 607 7.88 -23.95 -42.20
CA ILE A 607 7.53 -22.54 -42.27
C ILE A 607 7.28 -22.08 -40.84
N ASP A 608 8.28 -21.44 -40.26
CA ASP A 608 8.34 -21.06 -38.86
C ASP A 608 9.02 -19.71 -38.63
N ILE A 609 8.85 -19.25 -37.40
CA ILE A 609 9.53 -18.10 -36.82
C ILE A 609 10.10 -18.54 -35.47
N HIS A 610 11.39 -18.34 -35.28
CA HIS A 610 12.06 -18.62 -34.02
C HIS A 610 11.82 -17.51 -33.01
N MET A 611 11.70 -17.87 -31.73
CA MET A 611 11.49 -16.90 -30.64
C MET A 611 12.64 -15.89 -30.50
N ASN A 612 13.85 -16.23 -30.95
CA ASN A 612 14.98 -15.30 -30.96
C ASN A 612 14.84 -14.19 -32.01
N GLN A 613 14.15 -14.45 -33.13
CA GLN A 613 13.95 -13.49 -34.22
C GLN A 613 13.03 -12.34 -33.82
N ILE A 614 12.09 -12.61 -32.91
CA ILE A 614 11.19 -11.61 -32.31
C ILE A 614 11.68 -11.12 -30.93
N ASN A 615 12.91 -11.44 -30.51
CA ASN A 615 13.44 -11.11 -29.18
C ASN A 615 12.56 -11.58 -28.00
N TYR A 616 11.91 -12.74 -28.11
CA TYR A 616 11.03 -13.31 -27.07
C TYR A 616 11.64 -14.54 -26.35
N GLU A 617 12.90 -14.88 -26.65
CA GLU A 617 13.56 -16.08 -26.13
C GLU A 617 13.69 -16.08 -24.59
N LYS A 618 13.99 -14.93 -23.98
CA LYS A 618 14.22 -14.82 -22.53
C LYS A 618 12.92 -15.01 -21.76
N GLU A 619 11.86 -14.36 -22.22
CA GLU A 619 10.51 -14.39 -21.69
C GLU A 619 9.95 -15.80 -21.81
N TRP A 620 10.11 -16.40 -23.00
CA TRP A 620 9.70 -17.76 -23.28
C TRP A 620 10.44 -18.78 -22.41
N ARG A 621 11.75 -18.62 -22.22
CA ARG A 621 12.54 -19.47 -21.31
C ARG A 621 12.05 -19.37 -19.86
N LYS A 622 11.69 -18.18 -19.38
CA LYS A 622 11.11 -18.01 -18.05
C LYS A 622 9.77 -18.75 -17.93
N PHE A 623 8.92 -18.64 -18.95
CA PHE A 623 7.67 -19.41 -19.01
C PHE A 623 7.92 -20.93 -18.93
N LEU A 624 8.90 -21.45 -19.65
CA LEU A 624 9.26 -22.88 -19.60
C LEU A 624 9.73 -23.33 -18.22
N LEU A 625 10.50 -22.50 -17.52
CA LEU A 625 11.00 -22.79 -16.18
C LEU A 625 9.91 -22.75 -15.11
N GLU A 626 9.01 -21.77 -15.18
CA GLU A 626 7.99 -21.55 -14.13
C GLU A 626 6.74 -22.40 -14.33
N TYR A 627 6.33 -22.69 -15.58
CA TYR A 627 5.07 -23.37 -15.88
C TYR A 627 5.24 -24.77 -16.48
N VAL A 628 6.23 -24.98 -17.37
CA VAL A 628 6.39 -26.30 -18.00
C VAL A 628 7.19 -27.25 -17.11
N ALA A 629 8.32 -26.78 -16.54
CA ALA A 629 9.19 -27.62 -15.72
C ALA A 629 8.47 -28.30 -14.55
N PRO A 630 7.66 -27.60 -13.71
CA PRO A 630 7.01 -28.24 -12.56
C PRO A 630 5.99 -29.31 -12.99
N VAL A 631 5.33 -29.11 -14.13
CA VAL A 631 4.41 -30.10 -14.70
C VAL A 631 5.21 -31.32 -15.18
N THR A 632 6.31 -31.11 -15.89
CA THR A 632 7.17 -32.23 -16.35
C THR A 632 7.74 -33.04 -15.20
N GLU A 633 8.26 -32.40 -14.14
CA GLU A 633 8.78 -33.09 -12.95
C GLU A 633 7.70 -33.89 -12.21
N LYS A 634 6.45 -33.39 -12.23
CA LYS A 634 5.31 -34.09 -11.67
C LYS A 634 4.90 -35.30 -12.51
N MET A 635 4.83 -35.17 -13.83
CA MET A 635 4.41 -36.27 -14.73
C MET A 635 5.46 -37.36 -14.85
N PHE A 636 6.74 -37.00 -14.74
CA PHE A 636 7.86 -37.93 -14.81
C PHE A 636 8.65 -37.93 -13.49
N PRO A 637 8.13 -38.58 -12.42
CA PRO A 637 8.82 -38.61 -11.13
C PRO A 637 10.26 -39.12 -11.25
N GLY A 638 11.21 -38.35 -10.74
CA GLY A 638 12.64 -38.64 -10.83
C GLY A 638 13.35 -37.99 -12.02
N TYR A 639 12.60 -37.34 -12.92
CA TYR A 639 13.15 -36.46 -13.95
C TYR A 639 13.14 -35.02 -13.42
N TYR A 640 14.30 -34.37 -13.42
CA TYR A 640 14.45 -32.95 -13.08
C TYR A 640 14.86 -32.20 -14.33
N THR A 641 14.31 -31.01 -14.56
CA THR A 641 14.61 -30.25 -15.78
C THR A 641 14.90 -28.80 -15.49
N LYS A 642 15.98 -28.29 -16.10
CA LYS A 642 16.29 -26.86 -16.17
C LYS A 642 15.72 -26.21 -17.44
N CYS A 643 14.90 -26.94 -18.21
CA CYS A 643 14.30 -26.51 -19.48
C CYS A 643 15.28 -25.73 -20.38
N THR A 644 16.50 -26.25 -20.57
CA THR A 644 17.44 -25.73 -21.57
C THR A 644 16.95 -26.12 -22.95
N SER A 645 16.17 -25.25 -23.58
CA SER A 645 15.72 -25.39 -24.96
C SER A 645 16.57 -24.49 -25.86
N TYR A 646 17.17 -25.09 -26.89
CA TYR A 646 17.95 -24.38 -27.92
C TYR A 646 17.11 -24.08 -29.18
N LEU A 647 15.90 -24.64 -29.29
CA LEU A 647 15.03 -24.51 -30.45
C LEU A 647 13.59 -24.27 -29.95
N ASN A 648 13.17 -23.00 -29.98
CA ASN A 648 11.80 -22.57 -29.71
C ASN A 648 11.31 -21.80 -30.93
N PHE A 649 10.27 -22.31 -31.59
CA PHE A 649 9.74 -21.73 -32.82
C PHE A 649 8.22 -21.98 -32.95
N VAL A 650 7.54 -21.11 -33.68
CA VAL A 650 6.12 -21.26 -34.04
C VAL A 650 6.03 -21.70 -35.48
N VAL A 651 5.38 -22.84 -35.72
CA VAL A 651 5.14 -23.39 -37.05
C VAL A 651 3.77 -22.98 -37.56
N ARG A 652 3.70 -22.67 -38.86
CA ARG A 652 2.48 -22.38 -39.60
C ARG A 652 2.25 -23.41 -40.70
N TYR A 653 1.12 -24.12 -40.65
CA TYR A 653 0.71 -25.04 -41.71
C TYR A 653 -0.44 -24.44 -42.53
N LYS A 654 -0.27 -24.38 -43.85
CA LYS A 654 -1.31 -23.96 -44.81
C LYS A 654 -1.41 -24.94 -45.97
N PRO A 655 -2.62 -25.24 -46.50
CA PRO A 655 -2.83 -26.04 -47.70
C PRO A 655 -2.02 -25.59 -48.91
N ASP A 656 -1.86 -24.27 -49.07
CA ASP A 656 -1.27 -23.64 -50.27
C ASP A 656 0.25 -23.40 -50.17
N GLU A 657 0.86 -23.59 -49.00
CA GLU A 657 2.29 -23.36 -48.76
C GLU A 657 2.97 -24.68 -48.36
N GLN A 658 2.96 -24.98 -47.06
CA GLN A 658 3.43 -26.24 -46.51
C GLN A 658 2.28 -26.93 -45.76
N PRO A 659 1.50 -27.80 -46.42
CA PRO A 659 0.47 -28.59 -45.76
C PRO A 659 1.05 -29.69 -44.87
N LEU A 660 2.33 -30.00 -45.06
CA LEU A 660 3.03 -31.15 -44.51
C LEU A 660 4.52 -30.86 -44.31
N LEU A 661 5.10 -31.35 -43.21
CA LEU A 661 6.53 -31.29 -42.96
C LEU A 661 7.25 -32.43 -43.71
N THR A 662 8.38 -32.15 -44.37
CA THR A 662 9.19 -33.14 -45.09
C THR A 662 10.17 -33.87 -44.15
N PRO A 663 10.70 -35.06 -44.53
CA PRO A 663 11.50 -35.90 -43.65
C PRO A 663 12.76 -35.20 -43.12
N HIS A 664 12.94 -35.21 -41.80
CA HIS A 664 14.13 -34.71 -41.14
C HIS A 664 14.51 -35.56 -39.91
N HIS A 665 15.77 -35.47 -39.51
CA HIS A 665 16.24 -35.93 -38.21
C HIS A 665 16.52 -34.69 -37.37
N ASP A 666 15.82 -34.55 -36.25
CA ASP A 666 16.14 -33.53 -35.26
C ASP A 666 17.56 -33.76 -34.72
N ALA A 667 18.34 -32.69 -34.55
CA ALA A 667 19.77 -32.81 -34.28
C ALA A 667 20.15 -32.80 -32.79
N SER A 668 20.87 -33.84 -32.37
CA SER A 668 22.15 -33.75 -31.65
C SER A 668 22.98 -35.03 -31.89
N THR A 669 24.27 -34.90 -32.24
CA THR A 669 25.14 -35.94 -32.85
C THR A 669 25.89 -36.88 -31.89
N PHE A 670 25.49 -37.03 -30.61
CA PHE A 670 26.17 -37.96 -29.69
C PHE A 670 25.26 -39.07 -29.18
N THR A 671 25.70 -40.32 -29.40
CA THR A 671 25.38 -41.49 -28.58
C THR A 671 26.63 -41.80 -27.76
N ILE A 672 26.64 -41.46 -26.47
CA ILE A 672 27.57 -42.10 -25.53
C ILE A 672 26.73 -43.08 -24.72
N ASN A 673 27.03 -44.36 -24.92
CA ASN A 673 26.53 -45.45 -24.10
C ASN A 673 27.59 -45.68 -23.01
N ILE A 674 27.40 -45.16 -21.80
CA ILE A 674 28.23 -45.53 -20.65
C ILE A 674 27.31 -45.83 -19.47
N ALA A 675 27.13 -47.11 -19.19
CA ALA A 675 27.01 -47.55 -17.82
C ALA A 675 28.43 -47.73 -17.29
N LEU A 676 28.80 -47.00 -16.24
CA LEU A 676 29.35 -47.51 -14.97
C LEU A 676 29.92 -46.37 -14.12
N ASN A 677 29.55 -46.43 -12.84
CA ASN A 677 29.85 -45.50 -11.75
C ASN A 677 31.29 -44.98 -11.68
N SER A 678 31.44 -43.69 -11.33
CA SER A 678 32.17 -43.14 -10.16
C SER A 678 31.89 -41.64 -10.05
N LYS A 679 31.82 -41.12 -8.82
CA LYS A 679 31.51 -39.72 -8.50
C LYS A 679 32.81 -38.91 -8.40
N ASP A 680 32.82 -37.76 -9.08
CA ASP A 680 33.90 -36.75 -9.15
C ASP A 680 35.16 -37.22 -9.90
N ILE A 681 35.69 -36.37 -10.81
CA ILE A 681 36.94 -36.46 -11.59
C ILE A 681 36.72 -36.57 -13.14
N ASP A 682 37.03 -35.46 -13.83
CA ASP A 682 37.44 -35.32 -15.25
C ASP A 682 36.42 -35.24 -16.42
N TYR A 683 36.14 -33.99 -16.86
CA TYR A 683 36.43 -33.39 -18.19
C TYR A 683 35.39 -32.34 -18.64
N GLN A 684 35.87 -31.15 -19.06
CA GLN A 684 35.12 -30.13 -19.80
C GLN A 684 35.34 -30.33 -21.31
N ALA A 685 34.26 -30.36 -22.10
CA ALA A 685 34.33 -30.18 -23.55
C ALA A 685 33.15 -29.31 -24.03
N GLN A 686 33.48 -28.22 -24.72
CA GLN A 686 32.59 -27.43 -25.59
C GLN A 686 32.85 -27.79 -27.06
N PHE A 687 31.88 -27.48 -27.94
CA PHE A 687 31.94 -27.19 -29.39
C PHE A 687 30.99 -27.99 -30.32
N GLU A 688 30.75 -27.37 -31.49
CA GLU A 688 29.57 -27.35 -32.38
C GLU A 688 29.55 -28.35 -33.57
N LEU A 689 28.35 -28.46 -34.18
CA LEU A 689 28.00 -28.80 -35.58
C LEU A 689 27.93 -30.28 -36.06
N ALA A 690 26.96 -30.51 -36.95
CA ALA A 690 26.54 -31.77 -37.55
C ALA A 690 26.87 -31.84 -39.06
N PHE A 691 26.95 -33.05 -39.62
CA PHE A 691 27.04 -33.33 -41.07
C PHE A 691 25.91 -34.25 -41.53
N VAL A 692 25.57 -34.22 -42.83
CA VAL A 692 24.48 -35.02 -43.46
C VAL A 692 24.97 -35.73 -44.72
N VAL A 693 24.41 -36.93 -44.98
CA VAL A 693 24.47 -37.64 -46.27
C VAL A 693 23.09 -37.64 -46.94
N ARG A 694 23.09 -37.50 -48.28
CA ARG A 694 21.99 -37.16 -49.20
C ARG A 694 21.36 -38.36 -49.91
N TYR A 695 20.04 -38.36 -50.20
CA TYR A 695 19.42 -38.97 -51.42
C TYR A 695 18.10 -38.27 -51.88
N LYS A 696 17.50 -38.78 -52.98
CA LYS A 696 16.78 -38.10 -54.09
C LYS A 696 15.25 -38.47 -54.18
N PRO A 697 14.45 -37.96 -55.15
CA PRO A 697 13.16 -37.30 -54.89
C PRO A 697 11.85 -38.03 -55.32
N ASP A 698 11.78 -39.37 -55.37
CA ASP A 698 10.65 -40.06 -56.03
C ASP A 698 9.67 -40.83 -55.09
N GLU A 699 9.72 -40.71 -53.75
CA GLU A 699 9.27 -41.84 -52.90
C GLU A 699 8.21 -41.66 -51.77
N GLN A 700 7.65 -40.50 -51.38
CA GLN A 700 6.73 -40.51 -50.20
C GLN A 700 5.68 -39.36 -50.06
N PRO A 701 4.35 -39.65 -50.07
CA PRO A 701 3.26 -38.66 -49.94
C PRO A 701 2.71 -38.47 -48.51
N SER A 702 3.39 -38.99 -47.48
CA SER A 702 2.98 -38.88 -46.07
C SER A 702 4.20 -38.55 -45.21
N LEU A 703 4.01 -37.91 -44.05
CA LEU A 703 5.08 -37.90 -43.05
C LEU A 703 5.33 -39.37 -42.68
N ARG A 704 6.55 -39.85 -42.90
CA ARG A 704 6.95 -41.14 -42.39
C ARG A 704 7.28 -40.89 -40.91
N PRO A 705 6.61 -41.54 -39.93
CA PRO A 705 7.07 -41.64 -38.56
C PRO A 705 8.49 -41.13 -38.20
N HIS A 706 8.66 -40.29 -37.17
CA HIS A 706 9.98 -39.76 -36.74
C HIS A 706 10.11 -39.67 -35.20
N HIS A 707 11.33 -39.44 -34.70
CA HIS A 707 11.65 -39.16 -33.29
C HIS A 707 12.25 -37.76 -33.16
N ASP A 708 11.91 -37.07 -32.08
CA ASP A 708 12.45 -35.73 -31.82
C ASP A 708 13.80 -35.82 -31.10
N ALA A 709 14.64 -34.80 -31.25
CA ALA A 709 15.92 -34.71 -30.54
C ALA A 709 15.81 -34.10 -29.14
N SER A 710 14.63 -34.08 -28.55
CA SER A 710 14.37 -33.66 -27.17
C SER A 710 14.40 -34.84 -26.19
N THR A 711 14.51 -34.55 -24.89
CA THR A 711 14.12 -35.55 -23.88
C THR A 711 12.61 -35.69 -23.83
N PHE A 712 11.91 -34.56 -23.87
CA PHE A 712 10.46 -34.45 -24.01
C PHE A 712 10.13 -33.26 -24.90
N THR A 713 9.06 -33.39 -25.68
CA THR A 713 8.52 -32.37 -26.56
C THR A 713 7.20 -31.87 -25.99
N VAL A 714 6.99 -30.55 -26.07
CA VAL A 714 5.72 -29.92 -25.73
C VAL A 714 5.16 -29.21 -26.96
N ASN A 715 3.91 -29.51 -27.29
CA ASN A 715 3.21 -29.00 -28.45
C ASN A 715 1.92 -28.32 -27.98
N ILE A 716 1.81 -27.01 -28.18
CA ILE A 716 0.64 -26.22 -27.73
C ILE A 716 -0.19 -25.84 -28.94
N ALA A 717 -1.51 -25.99 -28.88
CA ALA A 717 -2.37 -25.54 -29.97
C ALA A 717 -2.75 -24.07 -29.79
N LEU A 718 -2.46 -23.21 -30.78
CA LEU A 718 -2.79 -21.78 -30.71
C LEU A 718 -4.15 -21.42 -31.34
N ASN A 719 -4.71 -22.26 -32.20
CA ASN A 719 -5.98 -21.98 -32.86
C ASN A 719 -6.92 -23.20 -32.95
N GLN A 720 -8.18 -22.98 -33.33
CA GLN A 720 -9.27 -23.95 -33.14
C GLN A 720 -9.54 -24.81 -34.38
N VAL A 721 -9.60 -26.14 -34.15
CA VAL A 721 -10.04 -27.11 -35.16
C VAL A 721 -11.52 -26.89 -35.48
N GLY A 722 -11.87 -26.86 -36.75
CA GLY A 722 -13.23 -26.68 -37.27
C GLY A 722 -13.65 -25.23 -37.50
N ILE A 723 -12.93 -24.25 -36.92
CA ILE A 723 -13.13 -22.82 -37.15
C ILE A 723 -11.98 -22.27 -38.00
N ASP A 724 -10.74 -22.40 -37.52
CA ASP A 724 -9.56 -21.82 -38.15
C ASP A 724 -8.89 -22.77 -39.15
N TYR A 725 -9.00 -24.08 -38.92
CA TYR A 725 -8.49 -25.12 -39.81
C TYR A 725 -9.27 -26.43 -39.73
N GLN A 726 -9.20 -27.25 -40.78
CA GLN A 726 -9.74 -28.61 -40.84
C GLN A 726 -8.62 -29.64 -41.05
N GLY A 727 -8.81 -30.85 -40.51
CA GLY A 727 -7.77 -31.86 -40.47
C GLY A 727 -6.72 -31.57 -39.40
N GLY A 728 -5.52 -32.10 -39.56
CA GLY A 728 -4.45 -31.93 -38.59
C GLY A 728 -4.52 -32.91 -37.41
N GLY A 729 -3.66 -32.67 -36.42
CA GLY A 729 -3.44 -33.54 -35.27
C GLY A 729 -2.02 -34.10 -35.19
N CYS A 730 -1.82 -35.03 -34.25
CA CYS A 730 -0.59 -35.81 -34.07
C CYS A 730 -0.95 -37.29 -33.87
N ARG A 731 -0.27 -38.20 -34.57
CA ARG A 731 -0.46 -39.65 -34.44
C ARG A 731 0.82 -40.32 -33.96
N PHE A 732 0.72 -41.07 -32.87
CA PHE A 732 1.80 -41.89 -32.32
C PHE A 732 1.67 -43.32 -32.84
N LEU A 733 2.61 -43.72 -33.70
CA LEU A 733 2.47 -44.96 -34.48
C LEU A 733 2.71 -46.21 -33.65
N ARG A 734 3.64 -46.15 -32.69
CA ARG A 734 3.91 -47.27 -31.77
C ARG A 734 2.69 -47.66 -30.93
N TYR A 735 1.78 -46.73 -30.70
CA TYR A 735 0.59 -46.93 -29.87
C TYR A 735 -0.70 -46.95 -30.69
N ASN A 736 -0.61 -46.78 -32.02
CA ASN A 736 -1.75 -46.55 -32.92
C ASN A 736 -2.78 -45.56 -32.33
N CYS A 737 -2.28 -44.48 -31.73
CA CYS A 737 -3.09 -43.48 -31.03
C CYS A 737 -2.97 -42.14 -31.75
N SER A 738 -4.07 -41.40 -31.89
CA SER A 738 -4.08 -40.12 -32.58
C SER A 738 -4.85 -39.06 -31.81
N VAL A 739 -4.25 -37.88 -31.67
CA VAL A 739 -4.89 -36.67 -31.16
C VAL A 739 -5.28 -35.81 -32.35
N GLN A 740 -6.55 -35.89 -32.76
CA GLN A 740 -7.07 -35.24 -33.99
C GLN A 740 -7.76 -33.89 -33.73
N ALA A 741 -8.23 -33.65 -32.50
CA ALA A 741 -8.92 -32.43 -32.12
C ALA A 741 -8.19 -31.70 -30.98
N PRO A 742 -6.98 -31.16 -31.22
CA PRO A 742 -6.29 -30.35 -30.22
C PRO A 742 -7.14 -29.13 -29.82
N ARG A 743 -7.13 -28.81 -28.52
CA ARG A 743 -7.90 -27.74 -27.89
C ARG A 743 -7.01 -26.51 -27.81
N LYS A 744 -7.51 -25.35 -28.24
CA LYS A 744 -6.77 -24.08 -28.15
C LYS A 744 -6.33 -23.82 -26.70
N GLY A 745 -5.06 -23.47 -26.52
CA GLY A 745 -4.45 -23.23 -25.21
C GLY A 745 -4.06 -24.48 -24.43
N TRP A 746 -4.25 -25.70 -24.98
CA TRP A 746 -3.80 -26.94 -24.35
C TRP A 746 -2.46 -27.41 -24.93
N ALA A 747 -1.63 -27.96 -24.04
CA ALA A 747 -0.31 -28.48 -24.31
C ALA A 747 -0.31 -30.02 -24.28
N LEU A 748 0.19 -30.63 -25.35
CA LEU A 748 0.55 -32.05 -25.42
C LEU A 748 2.02 -32.20 -25.03
N MET A 749 2.31 -33.07 -24.07
CA MET A 749 3.67 -33.38 -23.63
C MET A 749 3.93 -34.87 -23.81
N HIS A 750 5.02 -35.21 -24.51
CA HIS A 750 5.45 -36.59 -24.74
C HIS A 750 6.98 -36.70 -24.77
N PRO A 751 7.56 -37.87 -24.47
CA PRO A 751 8.98 -38.12 -24.71
C PRO A 751 9.36 -37.87 -26.19
N GLY A 752 10.53 -37.29 -26.45
CA GLY A 752 10.99 -37.01 -27.82
C GLY A 752 11.64 -38.23 -28.48
N ARG A 753 12.44 -38.98 -27.71
CA ARG A 753 13.28 -40.09 -28.21
C ARG A 753 12.69 -41.47 -27.92
N LEU A 754 13.09 -42.45 -28.73
CA LEU A 754 12.95 -43.90 -28.56
C LEU A 754 11.52 -44.47 -28.60
N THR A 755 10.58 -43.91 -27.82
CA THR A 755 9.27 -44.51 -27.55
C THR A 755 8.11 -43.87 -28.30
N HIS A 756 8.19 -42.58 -28.63
CA HIS A 756 7.07 -41.82 -29.19
C HIS A 756 7.32 -41.46 -30.65
N TYR A 757 7.42 -42.50 -31.47
CA TYR A 757 7.55 -42.37 -32.92
C TYR A 757 6.22 -41.84 -33.48
N HIS A 758 6.21 -40.61 -34.00
CA HIS A 758 4.96 -39.90 -34.29
C HIS A 758 4.95 -39.20 -35.66
N GLU A 759 3.75 -38.79 -36.08
CA GLU A 759 3.50 -38.03 -37.30
C GLU A 759 2.50 -36.90 -37.11
N GLY A 760 2.78 -35.73 -37.70
CA GLY A 760 1.82 -34.64 -37.86
C GLY A 760 0.82 -34.98 -38.98
N LEU A 761 -0.47 -35.01 -38.64
CA LEU A 761 -1.51 -35.26 -39.63
C LEU A 761 -1.70 -34.03 -40.54
N PRO A 762 -2.05 -34.21 -41.82
CA PRO A 762 -2.15 -33.11 -42.79
C PRO A 762 -3.31 -32.18 -42.47
N THR A 763 -3.07 -30.88 -42.62
CA THR A 763 -4.11 -29.84 -42.54
C THR A 763 -4.80 -29.73 -43.90
N THR A 764 -6.10 -29.98 -43.96
CA THR A 764 -6.87 -30.09 -45.23
C THR A 764 -7.52 -28.77 -45.65
N ALA A 765 -7.74 -27.84 -44.72
CA ALA A 765 -8.25 -26.49 -45.00
C ALA A 765 -7.83 -25.51 -43.89
N GLY A 766 -7.74 -24.21 -44.20
CA GLY A 766 -7.42 -23.16 -43.21
C GLY A 766 -5.94 -23.10 -42.82
N VAL A 767 -5.63 -22.49 -41.67
CA VAL A 767 -4.24 -22.32 -41.19
C VAL A 767 -4.10 -22.89 -39.79
N ARG A 768 -3.07 -23.68 -39.51
CA ARG A 768 -2.81 -24.27 -38.18
C ARG A 768 -1.50 -23.73 -37.60
N TYR A 769 -1.57 -23.19 -36.37
CA TYR A 769 -0.40 -22.65 -35.65
C TYR A 769 -0.05 -23.47 -34.41
N ILE A 770 1.25 -23.76 -34.25
CA ILE A 770 1.77 -24.56 -33.15
C ILE A 770 3.17 -24.07 -32.74
N PRO A 771 3.38 -23.61 -31.49
CA PRO A 771 4.71 -23.54 -30.91
C PRO A 771 5.19 -24.95 -30.59
N CYS A 772 6.33 -25.31 -31.17
CA CYS A 772 7.03 -26.55 -30.85
C CYS A 772 8.18 -26.27 -29.88
N LEU A 773 8.29 -27.10 -28.86
CA LEU A 773 9.27 -26.98 -27.78
C LEU A 773 10.17 -28.20 -27.73
N ILE A 774 11.45 -28.02 -28.02
CA ILE A 774 12.45 -29.10 -28.00
C ILE A 774 13.37 -28.90 -26.78
N CYS A 775 13.01 -29.52 -25.65
CA CYS A 775 13.80 -29.45 -24.42
C CYS A 775 14.93 -30.49 -24.42
N GLY A 776 16.19 -30.02 -24.35
CA GLY A 776 17.38 -30.88 -24.31
C GLY A 776 17.57 -31.61 -22.97
N PRO A 777 18.44 -32.64 -22.90
CA PRO A 777 18.79 -33.31 -21.65
C PRO A 777 19.54 -32.38 -20.69
N LEU A 778 19.45 -32.68 -19.39
CA LEU A 778 20.35 -32.12 -18.37
C LEU A 778 21.80 -32.40 -18.78
N SER A 779 22.59 -31.34 -18.89
CA SER A 779 24.05 -31.39 -18.97
C SER A 779 24.64 -31.91 -17.66
#